data_AF-A0A973BB16-F1
#
_entry.id   AF-A0A973BB16-F1
#
_cell.length_a   1.000
_cell.length_b   1.000
_cell.length_c   1.000
_cell.angle_alpha   90.00
_cell.angle_beta   90.00
_cell.angle_gamma   90.00
#
_symmetry.space_group_name_H-M   'P 1'
#
loop_
_entity.id
_entity.type
_entity.pdbx_description
1 polymer ?
#
loop_
_entity_poly.entity_id
_entity_poly.type
_entity_poly.pdbx_seq_one_letter_code
_entity_poly.pdbx_strand_id
1 'polypeptide(L)'
;MKTHYSFKLIFFVLLFTQLSISQSNNVTLGADAGGSISSGDNNVLIGEESGTNITTSSNNAFLGYQTGYTQTTASTSYGNTFAGYQAGFNNLGDIDLTFIGFRAGYHYALANDPSASGDVTLVGAGAGFNLVGGDDSVFIGDRAGFYFAYGDDNTFVGNAAGAGGFSSPSTTTTQHTGSLVASGSDNTGVGSAALHELTTGFRNTAVGNEALYDVETGDRNTAVGDSAGVDIGTGRYNTMIGQASGAATEHGDFNTFIGARAGYDNNRTNETNNANRNTYLGYEAGYSNREGEDNVVIGAFADFLNTGSTGSGGQNYNARNILIGAAADLDGGGNNTGANDVVMLGYNARADASNVVGLGSLADVLATDGIGIGYAAQVSGIQAIGIGRDVDIDNTQAVAIGTSSIAQNNGAIVLGYGATSTDPGALDPTNNIAIGYNANVQGNNSIAIGNAATAIVDNTMVLGGAANPLSIGVGTDTPNLFASMDLTGTNKGFLMNRLTTGERTTLAGSLGATEAGMMVYDIDETRFYFWDGNQWVGLSNYSGSAGASNIPDLMNYQTAVRDGSGNILANQNVGFRFSIRQTSAVGTIVYQETHSGTTSDHGLVQFVIGSGAVVSGDITTIDWGADSYYLEVEIDPTGGTTYVSMGTSQFVSVPYALRAKYAENVNSSLWDGNDPKEIQIENEEMKQQIQQLQAENAEMKKQLQLILKKLED
;
A
#
# COMPACT_ATOMS: atom_id res chain seq x y z
N MET A 1 -74.82 44.69 93.10
CA MET A 1 -75.32 46.07 93.30
C MET A 1 -75.14 46.81 91.98
N LYS A 2 -76.22 47.42 91.46
CA LYS A 2 -76.26 48.51 90.46
C LYS A 2 -75.86 48.17 88.99
N THR A 3 -76.84 47.98 88.08
CA THR A 3 -77.54 49.00 87.22
C THR A 3 -76.71 49.38 85.98
N HIS A 4 -77.21 49.62 84.76
CA HIS A 4 -78.46 49.43 84.01
C HIS A 4 -78.27 50.28 82.73
N TYR A 5 -78.70 49.77 81.55
CA TYR A 5 -79.21 50.53 80.38
C TYR A 5 -78.24 51.51 79.63
N SER A 6 -78.30 51.73 78.31
CA SER A 6 -79.36 51.50 77.33
C SER A 6 -78.88 51.79 75.89
N PHE A 7 -79.51 51.10 74.93
CA PHE A 7 -80.04 51.60 73.62
C PHE A 7 -79.05 51.95 72.49
N LYS A 8 -79.32 51.70 71.21
CA LYS A 8 -80.41 51.05 70.42
C LYS A 8 -79.84 50.92 68.98
N LEU A 9 -79.88 49.75 68.36
CA LEU A 9 -80.94 49.24 67.46
C LEU A 9 -80.99 49.92 66.08
N ILE A 10 -80.74 49.15 65.00
CA ILE A 10 -81.64 49.01 63.84
C ILE A 10 -81.33 47.67 63.13
N PHE A 11 -82.43 47.02 62.75
CA PHE A 11 -82.64 45.67 62.24
C PHE A 11 -82.25 45.52 60.76
N PHE A 12 -81.57 44.43 60.39
CA PHE A 12 -81.86 43.71 59.14
C PHE A 12 -81.50 42.22 59.29
N VAL A 13 -82.42 41.37 58.86
CA VAL A 13 -82.34 39.91 58.90
C VAL A 13 -81.35 39.41 57.85
N LEU A 14 -80.35 38.63 58.25
CA LEU A 14 -79.70 37.62 57.40
C LEU A 14 -79.01 36.57 58.29
N LEU A 15 -79.58 35.36 58.24
CA LEU A 15 -78.94 34.06 58.46
C LEU A 15 -77.85 33.96 59.53
N PHE A 16 -78.25 33.47 60.71
CA PHE A 16 -77.42 32.47 61.39
C PHE A 16 -77.52 31.16 60.58
N THR A 17 -76.74 31.05 59.51
CA THR A 17 -76.20 29.74 59.12
C THR A 17 -74.86 29.65 59.83
N GLN A 18 -74.81 28.98 60.98
CA GLN A 18 -73.62 28.15 61.18
C GLN A 18 -73.68 27.15 60.03
N LEU A 19 -72.89 27.39 58.97
CA LEU A 19 -72.61 26.33 58.00
C LEU A 19 -72.02 25.20 58.82
N SER A 20 -72.86 24.23 59.15
CA SER A 20 -72.39 22.90 59.49
C SER A 20 -71.86 22.40 58.17
N ILE A 21 -70.53 22.45 57.96
CA ILE A 21 -69.95 21.75 56.82
C ILE A 21 -70.19 20.28 57.15
N SER A 22 -71.21 19.69 56.52
CA SER A 22 -71.60 18.31 56.74
C SER A 22 -70.49 17.42 56.20
N GLN A 23 -69.64 16.91 57.08
CA GLN A 23 -68.73 15.82 56.74
C GLN A 23 -69.57 14.64 56.26
N SER A 24 -69.29 14.16 55.06
CA SER A 24 -70.08 13.11 54.40
C SER A 24 -69.18 11.94 54.00
N ASN A 25 -69.64 10.71 54.25
CA ASN A 25 -69.02 9.45 53.81
C ASN A 25 -67.59 9.16 54.31
N ASN A 26 -67.18 9.67 55.47
CA ASN A 26 -65.93 9.24 56.11
C ASN A 26 -66.12 7.93 56.90
N VAL A 27 -65.18 6.99 56.77
CA VAL A 27 -65.10 5.73 57.53
C VAL A 27 -63.83 5.79 58.38
N THR A 28 -63.97 5.89 59.70
CA THR A 28 -62.84 5.89 60.64
C THR A 28 -62.90 4.69 61.59
N LEU A 29 -61.79 3.98 61.78
CA LEU A 29 -61.70 2.83 62.68
C LEU A 29 -60.31 2.73 63.32
N GLY A 30 -60.22 3.03 64.61
CA GLY A 30 -58.95 3.07 65.37
C GLY A 30 -58.96 4.22 66.38
N ALA A 31 -58.08 4.19 67.38
CA ALA A 31 -57.93 5.32 68.29
C ALA A 31 -57.36 6.53 67.51
N ASP A 32 -58.02 7.68 67.62
CA ASP A 32 -57.64 8.96 66.98
C ASP A 32 -57.52 8.93 65.44
N ALA A 33 -58.09 7.92 64.79
CA ALA A 33 -58.16 7.82 63.34
C ALA A 33 -59.06 8.95 62.78
N GLY A 34 -58.50 9.83 61.95
CA GLY A 34 -59.22 11.00 61.42
C GLY A 34 -59.67 12.02 62.47
N GLY A 35 -59.01 12.08 63.62
CA GLY A 35 -59.43 12.90 64.77
C GLY A 35 -59.60 14.40 64.49
N SER A 36 -58.90 14.95 63.49
CA SER A 36 -58.90 16.40 63.18
C SER A 36 -59.77 16.81 61.99
N ILE A 37 -60.55 15.89 61.39
CA ILE A 37 -61.34 16.21 60.19
C ILE A 37 -62.35 17.32 60.53
N SER A 38 -62.34 18.41 59.76
CA SER A 38 -63.21 19.58 59.93
C SER A 38 -64.11 19.83 58.71
N SER A 39 -63.63 19.59 57.48
CA SER A 39 -64.39 19.83 56.24
C SER A 39 -64.05 18.91 55.05
N GLY A 40 -63.40 17.76 55.26
CA GLY A 40 -63.05 16.80 54.22
C GLY A 40 -64.00 15.58 54.17
N ASP A 41 -64.27 15.07 52.97
CA ASP A 41 -65.29 14.04 52.69
C ASP A 41 -64.70 12.77 52.05
N ASN A 42 -65.46 11.65 52.07
CA ASN A 42 -65.14 10.37 51.42
C ASN A 42 -63.79 9.73 51.82
N ASN A 43 -63.32 9.91 53.06
CA ASN A 43 -62.08 9.31 53.54
C ASN A 43 -62.30 7.94 54.19
N VAL A 44 -61.42 6.97 53.97
CA VAL A 44 -61.38 5.67 54.66
C VAL A 44 -60.10 5.61 55.48
N LEU A 45 -60.18 5.68 56.81
CA LEU A 45 -59.03 5.75 57.71
C LEU A 45 -59.12 4.61 58.75
N ILE A 46 -58.30 3.57 58.59
CA ILE A 46 -58.36 2.35 59.40
C ILE A 46 -57.00 2.08 60.04
N GLY A 47 -56.92 2.19 61.37
CA GLY A 47 -55.71 2.00 62.16
C GLY A 47 -55.56 3.08 63.23
N GLU A 48 -54.85 2.76 64.32
CA GLU A 48 -54.54 3.74 65.37
C GLU A 48 -53.74 4.90 64.77
N GLU A 49 -54.19 6.13 65.05
CA GLU A 49 -53.61 7.39 64.59
C GLU A 49 -53.51 7.53 63.05
N SER A 50 -54.31 6.76 62.29
CA SER A 50 -54.36 6.90 60.83
C SER A 50 -55.02 8.22 60.43
N GLY A 51 -54.29 9.09 59.73
CA GLY A 51 -54.79 10.37 59.23
C GLY A 51 -55.22 11.34 60.32
N THR A 52 -54.67 11.24 61.54
CA THR A 52 -55.07 12.06 62.71
C THR A 52 -55.12 13.55 62.41
N ASN A 53 -54.16 14.08 61.63
CA ASN A 53 -54.07 15.51 61.32
C ASN A 53 -54.75 15.93 60.00
N ILE A 54 -55.51 15.04 59.33
CA ILE A 54 -56.34 15.45 58.20
C ILE A 54 -57.41 16.41 58.70
N THR A 55 -57.46 17.64 58.18
CA THR A 55 -58.52 18.62 58.49
C THR A 55 -59.50 18.83 57.33
N THR A 56 -59.00 19.09 56.12
CA THR A 56 -59.84 19.45 54.94
C THR A 56 -59.71 18.50 53.74
N SER A 57 -58.79 17.53 53.77
CA SER A 57 -58.51 16.63 52.65
C SER A 57 -59.64 15.59 52.44
N SER A 58 -59.90 15.22 51.19
CA SER A 58 -60.99 14.32 50.78
C SER A 58 -60.49 13.14 49.94
N ASN A 59 -61.30 12.09 49.83
CA ASN A 59 -61.05 10.91 48.99
C ASN A 59 -59.75 10.13 49.32
N ASN A 60 -59.30 10.12 50.58
CA ASN A 60 -58.11 9.34 50.96
C ASN A 60 -58.47 7.94 51.48
N ALA A 61 -57.62 6.94 51.23
CA ALA A 61 -57.77 5.57 51.72
C ALA A 61 -56.51 5.14 52.49
N PHE A 62 -56.55 5.25 53.82
CA PHE A 62 -55.44 4.93 54.73
C PHE A 62 -55.72 3.68 55.57
N LEU A 63 -54.75 2.77 55.61
CA LEU A 63 -54.83 1.48 56.30
C LEU A 63 -53.52 1.13 57.03
N GLY A 64 -53.47 1.29 58.36
CA GLY A 64 -52.33 0.89 59.18
C GLY A 64 -52.09 1.80 60.39
N TYR A 65 -51.12 1.42 61.22
CA TYR A 65 -50.70 2.22 62.37
C TYR A 65 -50.00 3.50 61.88
N GLN A 66 -50.52 4.66 62.28
CA GLN A 66 -50.00 5.99 61.96
C GLN A 66 -49.80 6.28 60.46
N THR A 67 -50.62 5.70 59.57
CA THR A 67 -50.60 6.04 58.14
C THR A 67 -51.08 7.48 57.94
N GLY A 68 -50.31 8.30 57.21
CA GLY A 68 -50.68 9.71 56.96
C GLY A 68 -50.78 10.59 58.21
N TYR A 69 -50.11 10.22 59.31
CA TYR A 69 -50.29 10.84 60.65
C TYR A 69 -50.19 12.37 60.66
N THR A 70 -49.15 12.95 60.04
CA THR A 70 -48.96 14.41 59.99
C THR A 70 -49.24 15.04 58.62
N GLN A 71 -50.18 14.51 57.82
CA GLN A 71 -50.58 15.17 56.58
C GLN A 71 -51.14 16.58 56.87
N THR A 72 -50.28 17.60 56.86
CA THR A 72 -50.62 18.97 57.24
C THR A 72 -51.15 19.74 56.04
N THR A 73 -52.47 19.80 55.93
CA THR A 73 -53.24 20.93 55.40
C THR A 73 -52.65 21.69 54.21
N ALA A 74 -52.89 21.18 53.01
CA ALA A 74 -53.25 22.02 51.87
C ALA A 74 -54.64 21.60 51.40
N SER A 75 -55.51 22.56 51.04
CA SER A 75 -56.82 22.29 50.43
C SER A 75 -56.72 21.57 49.06
N THR A 76 -55.49 21.33 48.62
CA THR A 76 -55.13 20.68 47.37
C THR A 76 -54.80 19.20 47.52
N SER A 77 -54.53 18.65 48.71
CA SER A 77 -54.25 17.20 48.85
C SER A 77 -55.54 16.38 48.84
N TYR A 78 -55.71 15.43 47.93
CA TYR A 78 -56.85 14.49 47.85
C TYR A 78 -56.47 13.25 47.03
N GLY A 79 -57.22 12.15 47.15
CA GLY A 79 -57.01 10.96 46.30
C GLY A 79 -55.88 10.02 46.76
N ASN A 80 -55.31 10.22 47.95
CA ASN A 80 -54.14 9.46 48.40
C ASN A 80 -54.51 8.07 48.95
N THR A 81 -53.74 7.05 48.61
CA THR A 81 -53.87 5.67 49.12
C THR A 81 -52.63 5.27 49.92
N PHE A 82 -52.74 5.15 51.24
CA PHE A 82 -51.65 4.73 52.12
C PHE A 82 -51.95 3.41 52.84
N ALA A 83 -51.01 2.47 52.84
CA ALA A 83 -51.18 1.21 53.54
C ALA A 83 -49.87 0.68 54.15
N GLY A 84 -49.87 0.34 55.44
CA GLY A 84 -48.71 -0.22 56.14
C GLY A 84 -48.39 0.48 57.45
N TYR A 85 -47.32 0.07 58.14
CA TYR A 85 -46.88 0.73 59.37
C TYR A 85 -46.17 2.04 59.02
N GLN A 86 -46.73 3.17 59.46
CA GLN A 86 -46.17 4.51 59.25
C GLN A 86 -45.96 4.90 57.77
N ALA A 87 -46.76 4.36 56.84
CA ALA A 87 -46.73 4.81 55.45
C ALA A 87 -47.25 6.27 55.35
N GLY A 88 -46.51 7.16 54.71
CA GLY A 88 -46.86 8.58 54.64
C GLY A 88 -46.89 9.30 56.00
N PHE A 89 -46.20 8.78 57.04
CA PHE A 89 -46.29 9.29 58.41
C PHE A 89 -46.10 10.81 58.52
N ASN A 90 -45.05 11.34 57.90
CA ASN A 90 -44.74 12.76 57.84
C ASN A 90 -44.70 13.26 56.39
N ASN A 91 -45.87 13.21 55.76
CA ASN A 91 -46.11 13.71 54.41
C ASN A 91 -46.61 15.17 54.47
N LEU A 92 -46.01 16.10 53.71
CA LEU A 92 -46.45 17.51 53.64
C LEU A 92 -47.67 17.76 52.73
N GLY A 93 -48.20 16.71 52.11
CA GLY A 93 -49.46 16.67 51.35
C GLY A 93 -49.30 16.88 49.85
N ASP A 94 -49.84 15.97 49.04
CA ASP A 94 -49.99 16.07 47.57
C ASP A 94 -51.27 15.34 47.11
N ILE A 95 -51.50 15.25 45.80
CA ILE A 95 -52.63 14.53 45.18
C ILE A 95 -52.23 13.16 44.65
N ASP A 96 -53.17 12.22 44.64
CA ASP A 96 -53.05 10.93 43.93
C ASP A 96 -51.80 10.07 44.29
N LEU A 97 -51.27 10.24 45.51
CA LEU A 97 -50.14 9.46 46.03
C LEU A 97 -50.56 8.02 46.40
N THR A 98 -49.75 7.02 46.04
CA THR A 98 -49.95 5.61 46.42
C THR A 98 -48.77 5.08 47.23
N PHE A 99 -48.87 5.04 48.57
CA PHE A 99 -47.78 4.56 49.45
C PHE A 99 -48.14 3.26 50.16
N ILE A 100 -47.47 2.16 49.84
CA ILE A 100 -47.78 0.83 50.36
C ILE A 100 -46.50 0.18 50.92
N GLY A 101 -46.43 -0.03 52.23
CA GLY A 101 -45.31 -0.75 52.87
C GLY A 101 -44.93 -0.20 54.24
N PHE A 102 -44.00 -0.87 54.91
CA PHE A 102 -43.41 -0.37 56.16
C PHE A 102 -42.63 0.91 55.87
N ARG A 103 -43.08 2.05 56.39
CA ARG A 103 -42.43 3.37 56.23
C ARG A 103 -42.23 3.81 54.77
N ALA A 104 -43.08 3.36 53.84
CA ALA A 104 -43.13 3.92 52.49
C ALA A 104 -43.51 5.41 52.55
N GLY A 105 -42.75 6.29 51.90
CA GLY A 105 -43.00 7.74 51.93
C GLY A 105 -43.02 8.35 53.33
N TYR A 106 -42.28 7.79 54.31
CA TYR A 106 -42.35 8.20 55.73
C TYR A 106 -42.11 9.70 55.95
N HIS A 107 -41.30 10.34 55.10
CA HIS A 107 -41.02 11.77 55.08
C HIS A 107 -41.11 12.30 53.64
N TYR A 108 -42.30 12.23 53.02
CA TYR A 108 -42.51 12.82 51.69
C TYR A 108 -42.70 14.34 51.80
N ALA A 109 -41.97 15.12 51.01
CA ALA A 109 -42.09 16.57 50.94
C ALA A 109 -42.24 17.04 49.50
N LEU A 110 -43.10 18.02 49.26
CA LEU A 110 -43.26 18.65 47.94
C LEU A 110 -41.95 19.31 47.49
N ALA A 111 -41.66 19.26 46.19
CA ALA A 111 -40.68 20.15 45.58
C ALA A 111 -41.18 21.61 45.70
N ASN A 112 -40.27 22.59 45.63
CA ASN A 112 -40.65 24.02 45.64
C ASN A 112 -41.33 24.47 44.32
N ASP A 113 -41.81 23.55 43.48
CA ASP A 113 -42.47 23.83 42.21
C ASP A 113 -44.00 23.74 42.36
N PRO A 114 -44.72 24.88 42.34
CA PRO A 114 -46.18 24.90 42.43
C PRO A 114 -46.90 24.44 41.15
N SER A 115 -46.16 24.04 40.10
CA SER A 115 -46.72 23.50 38.85
C SER A 115 -46.70 21.98 38.73
N ALA A 116 -46.05 21.29 39.68
CA ALA A 116 -46.02 19.84 39.68
C ALA A 116 -47.30 19.24 40.30
N SER A 117 -47.80 18.17 39.68
CA SER A 117 -48.94 17.37 40.11
C SER A 117 -48.36 16.08 40.69
N GLY A 118 -48.46 15.84 42.00
CA GLY A 118 -47.67 14.78 42.63
C GLY A 118 -48.20 13.36 42.51
N ASP A 119 -48.21 12.81 41.30
CA ASP A 119 -48.58 11.42 41.09
C ASP A 119 -47.38 10.51 41.43
N VAL A 120 -47.27 10.06 42.68
CA VAL A 120 -46.16 9.20 43.13
C VAL A 120 -46.64 7.84 43.63
N THR A 121 -46.07 6.77 43.06
CA THR A 121 -46.33 5.39 43.51
C THR A 121 -45.13 4.82 44.24
N LEU A 122 -45.25 4.62 45.56
CA LEU A 122 -44.23 4.03 46.43
C LEU A 122 -44.71 2.69 47.00
N VAL A 123 -44.10 1.57 46.62
CA VAL A 123 -44.50 0.24 47.07
C VAL A 123 -43.28 -0.54 47.57
N GLY A 124 -43.20 -0.79 48.88
CA GLY A 124 -42.11 -1.54 49.49
C GLY A 124 -41.70 -0.99 50.85
N ALA A 125 -40.89 -1.75 51.59
CA ALA A 125 -40.37 -1.28 52.87
C ALA A 125 -39.37 -0.14 52.65
N GLY A 126 -39.64 1.04 53.21
CA GLY A 126 -38.79 2.22 53.05
C GLY A 126 -38.71 2.78 51.63
N ALA A 127 -39.59 2.39 50.70
CA ALA A 127 -39.65 3.01 49.37
C ALA A 127 -39.91 4.52 49.51
N GLY A 128 -39.10 5.36 48.86
CA GLY A 128 -39.18 6.83 48.95
C GLY A 128 -39.07 7.38 50.38
N PHE A 129 -38.32 6.72 51.26
CA PHE A 129 -38.06 7.25 52.61
C PHE A 129 -37.26 8.56 52.51
N ASN A 130 -37.78 9.66 53.07
CA ASN A 130 -37.26 11.03 52.87
C ASN A 130 -37.27 11.51 51.40
N LEU A 131 -38.25 11.08 50.60
CA LEU A 131 -38.44 11.61 49.25
C LEU A 131 -38.82 13.10 49.29
N VAL A 132 -38.09 13.94 48.55
CA VAL A 132 -38.43 15.35 48.34
C VAL A 132 -38.69 15.59 46.85
N GLY A 133 -39.87 16.05 46.45
CA GLY A 133 -40.31 16.04 45.04
C GLY A 133 -40.56 14.61 44.54
N GLY A 134 -40.22 14.33 43.28
CA GLY A 134 -40.40 12.99 42.71
C GLY A 134 -41.71 12.83 41.97
N ASP A 135 -42.18 13.90 41.35
CA ASP A 135 -43.49 13.92 40.71
C ASP A 135 -43.48 12.95 39.51
N ASP A 136 -44.63 12.37 39.18
CA ASP A 136 -44.79 11.36 38.13
C ASP A 136 -43.84 10.14 38.26
N SER A 137 -43.44 9.78 39.49
CA SER A 137 -42.46 8.72 39.74
C SER A 137 -43.03 7.43 40.34
N VAL A 138 -42.43 6.29 39.99
CA VAL A 138 -42.85 4.94 40.39
C VAL A 138 -41.68 4.20 41.06
N PHE A 139 -41.71 4.06 42.39
CA PHE A 139 -40.70 3.33 43.18
C PHE A 139 -41.29 2.06 43.79
N ILE A 140 -40.79 0.89 43.39
CA ILE A 140 -41.28 -0.42 43.82
C ILE A 140 -40.12 -1.30 44.28
N GLY A 141 -40.04 -1.60 45.57
CA GLY A 141 -39.03 -2.47 46.18
C GLY A 141 -38.63 -2.04 47.58
N ASP A 142 -37.91 -2.90 48.31
CA ASP A 142 -37.30 -2.50 49.59
C ASP A 142 -36.25 -1.42 49.31
N ARG A 143 -36.44 -0.23 49.90
CA ARG A 143 -35.58 0.95 49.75
C ARG A 143 -35.42 1.48 48.31
N ALA A 144 -36.37 1.22 47.40
CA ALA A 144 -36.38 1.91 46.11
C ALA A 144 -36.55 3.43 46.31
N GLY A 145 -35.69 4.25 45.69
CA GLY A 145 -35.70 5.71 45.88
C GLY A 145 -35.42 6.17 47.32
N PHE A 146 -34.71 5.37 48.12
CA PHE A 146 -34.40 5.70 49.51
C PHE A 146 -33.47 6.93 49.59
N TYR A 147 -33.94 8.01 50.23
CA TYR A 147 -33.29 9.34 50.26
C TYR A 147 -33.10 10.00 48.88
N PHE A 148 -33.98 9.72 47.91
CA PHE A 148 -34.03 10.47 46.66
C PHE A 148 -34.61 11.88 46.91
N ALA A 149 -33.99 12.94 46.36
CA ALA A 149 -34.50 14.29 46.44
C ALA A 149 -34.36 15.02 45.11
N TYR A 150 -35.44 15.64 44.67
CA TYR A 150 -35.61 16.42 43.45
C TYR A 150 -35.39 15.59 42.17
N GLY A 151 -36.38 15.56 41.30
CA GLY A 151 -36.30 14.85 40.02
C GLY A 151 -37.56 14.04 39.78
N ASP A 152 -38.18 14.31 38.64
CA ASP A 152 -39.51 13.82 38.29
C ASP A 152 -39.40 12.75 37.18
N ASP A 153 -40.49 12.08 36.85
CA ASP A 153 -40.54 11.08 35.77
C ASP A 153 -39.58 9.89 35.97
N ASN A 154 -39.35 9.47 37.22
CA ASN A 154 -38.44 8.36 37.54
C ASN A 154 -39.18 7.04 37.74
N THR A 155 -38.66 5.94 37.19
CA THR A 155 -39.16 4.58 37.42
C THR A 155 -38.08 3.74 38.08
N PHE A 156 -38.23 3.40 39.37
CA PHE A 156 -37.32 2.53 40.11
C PHE A 156 -38.01 1.25 40.58
N VAL A 157 -37.54 0.09 40.14
CA VAL A 157 -38.13 -1.21 40.48
C VAL A 157 -37.05 -2.19 40.89
N GLY A 158 -36.96 -2.50 42.19
CA GLY A 158 -35.97 -3.41 42.74
C GLY A 158 -35.53 -3.03 44.16
N ASN A 159 -34.77 -3.90 44.81
CA ASN A 159 -34.16 -3.57 46.10
C ASN A 159 -33.13 -2.45 45.90
N ALA A 160 -33.26 -1.34 46.62
CA ALA A 160 -32.37 -0.19 46.57
C ALA A 160 -32.15 0.41 45.16
N ALA A 161 -33.09 0.19 44.22
CA ALA A 161 -33.04 0.83 42.91
C ALA A 161 -33.22 2.35 43.05
N GLY A 162 -32.32 3.15 42.46
CA GLY A 162 -32.32 4.61 42.60
C GLY A 162 -32.21 5.11 44.04
N ALA A 163 -31.74 4.26 44.98
CA ALA A 163 -31.37 4.74 46.31
C ALA A 163 -30.22 5.76 46.17
N GLY A 164 -30.07 6.67 47.12
CA GLY A 164 -28.93 7.58 47.11
C GLY A 164 -27.68 6.96 47.70
N GLY A 165 -26.53 7.36 47.14
CA GLY A 165 -25.20 6.94 47.55
C GLY A 165 -24.83 7.33 48.97
N PHE A 166 -25.28 6.54 49.94
CA PHE A 166 -24.93 6.70 51.35
C PHE A 166 -24.18 5.47 51.84
N SER A 167 -22.92 5.67 52.21
CA SER A 167 -22.05 4.65 52.82
C SER A 167 -22.43 4.26 54.25
N SER A 168 -23.55 4.75 54.80
CA SER A 168 -24.15 4.23 56.04
C SER A 168 -25.57 4.76 56.24
N PRO A 169 -26.57 3.90 56.49
CA PRO A 169 -27.87 4.38 56.96
C PRO A 169 -27.68 4.96 58.36
N SER A 170 -27.57 6.28 58.47
CA SER A 170 -27.65 6.94 59.76
C SER A 170 -29.00 6.62 60.38
N THR A 171 -28.97 5.91 61.50
CA THR A 171 -30.14 5.46 62.28
C THR A 171 -30.88 6.61 62.99
N THR A 172 -30.60 7.88 62.66
CA THR A 172 -31.18 9.05 63.34
C THR A 172 -32.00 9.92 62.39
N THR A 173 -33.28 10.03 62.72
CA THR A 173 -34.43 10.59 61.98
C THR A 173 -34.46 12.11 61.81
N THR A 174 -33.35 12.79 61.49
CA THR A 174 -33.41 14.25 61.25
C THR A 174 -32.41 14.71 60.20
N GLN A 175 -32.93 15.18 59.06
CA GLN A 175 -32.31 16.10 58.09
C GLN A 175 -30.80 15.95 57.87
N HIS A 176 -30.41 15.24 56.81
CA HIS A 176 -29.07 15.36 56.25
C HIS A 176 -29.00 16.59 55.34
N THR A 177 -28.81 17.77 55.95
CA THR A 177 -28.37 18.97 55.23
C THR A 177 -26.87 18.87 54.99
N GLY A 178 -26.43 18.23 53.89
CA GLY A 178 -25.04 18.42 53.42
C GLY A 178 -24.28 17.26 52.78
N SER A 179 -24.89 16.16 52.33
CA SER A 179 -24.14 15.09 51.66
C SER A 179 -24.99 14.44 50.57
N LEU A 180 -24.51 14.55 49.32
CA LEU A 180 -24.99 13.94 48.07
C LEU A 180 -26.43 13.42 48.13
N VAL A 181 -27.39 14.28 47.77
CA VAL A 181 -28.78 13.85 47.65
C VAL A 181 -29.00 13.35 46.23
N ALA A 182 -29.42 12.09 46.08
CA ALA A 182 -29.74 11.53 44.77
C ALA A 182 -30.86 12.34 44.13
N SER A 183 -30.55 12.99 43.03
CA SER A 183 -31.41 13.91 42.29
C SER A 183 -31.28 13.63 40.80
N GLY A 184 -32.33 13.95 40.05
CA GLY A 184 -32.32 13.83 38.59
C GLY A 184 -33.62 13.27 38.03
N SER A 185 -34.05 13.78 36.87
CA SER A 185 -35.31 13.39 36.25
C SER A 185 -35.12 12.34 35.16
N ASP A 186 -36.23 11.75 34.71
CA ASP A 186 -36.31 10.87 33.54
C ASP A 186 -35.47 9.56 33.66
N ASN A 187 -35.16 9.06 34.86
CA ASN A 187 -34.36 7.85 35.01
C ASN A 187 -35.24 6.59 35.12
N THR A 188 -34.81 5.50 34.49
CA THR A 188 -35.42 4.16 34.63
C THR A 188 -34.40 3.21 35.23
N GLY A 189 -34.61 2.73 36.45
CA GLY A 189 -33.81 1.72 37.13
C GLY A 189 -34.63 0.47 37.45
N VAL A 190 -34.33 -0.67 36.85
CA VAL A 190 -35.04 -1.93 37.06
C VAL A 190 -34.05 -3.04 37.39
N GLY A 191 -34.01 -3.46 38.65
CA GLY A 191 -33.08 -4.46 39.17
C GLY A 191 -32.62 -4.12 40.58
N SER A 192 -31.98 -5.07 41.25
CA SER A 192 -31.37 -4.82 42.57
C SER A 192 -30.21 -3.85 42.41
N ALA A 193 -30.20 -2.75 43.18
CA ALA A 193 -29.15 -1.73 43.18
C ALA A 193 -28.86 -1.09 41.80
N ALA A 194 -29.83 -1.08 40.88
CA ALA A 194 -29.71 -0.30 39.65
C ALA A 194 -29.74 1.20 40.01
N LEU A 195 -28.81 2.01 39.49
CA LEU A 195 -28.68 3.45 39.79
C LEU A 195 -28.47 3.80 41.28
N HIS A 196 -27.75 2.97 42.04
CA HIS A 196 -27.63 3.10 43.51
C HIS A 196 -26.80 4.31 44.00
N GLU A 197 -25.80 4.77 43.25
CA GLU A 197 -24.98 5.94 43.61
C GLU A 197 -25.29 7.14 42.71
N LEU A 198 -26.49 7.20 42.12
CA LEU A 198 -26.94 8.35 41.35
C LEU A 198 -26.99 9.60 42.26
N THR A 199 -26.38 10.71 41.84
CA THR A 199 -26.37 11.99 42.59
C THR A 199 -27.08 13.11 41.86
N THR A 200 -26.73 13.45 40.62
CA THR A 200 -27.44 14.48 39.81
C THR A 200 -27.69 14.04 38.36
N GLY A 201 -27.43 12.78 38.04
CA GLY A 201 -27.59 12.23 36.70
C GLY A 201 -29.05 12.13 36.26
N PHE A 202 -29.30 12.29 34.97
CA PHE A 202 -30.66 12.29 34.40
C PHE A 202 -30.72 11.52 33.09
N ARG A 203 -31.92 11.06 32.71
CA ARG A 203 -32.17 10.29 31.47
C ARG A 203 -31.37 9.00 31.34
N ASN A 204 -31.04 8.36 32.45
CA ASN A 204 -30.35 7.07 32.46
C ASN A 204 -31.37 5.92 32.42
N THR A 205 -31.07 4.86 31.66
CA THR A 205 -31.83 3.60 31.66
C THR A 205 -30.93 2.47 32.14
N ALA A 206 -31.23 1.88 33.29
CA ALA A 206 -30.52 0.77 33.90
C ALA A 206 -31.47 -0.42 34.10
N VAL A 207 -31.19 -1.55 33.46
CA VAL A 207 -32.00 -2.77 33.57
C VAL A 207 -31.09 -3.96 33.86
N GLY A 208 -31.05 -4.43 35.10
CA GLY A 208 -30.16 -5.48 35.57
C GLY A 208 -29.78 -5.29 37.04
N ASN A 209 -29.23 -6.33 37.66
CA ASN A 209 -28.62 -6.19 38.98
C ASN A 209 -27.36 -5.32 38.85
N GLU A 210 -27.23 -4.29 39.69
CA GLU A 210 -26.09 -3.34 39.70
C GLU A 210 -25.86 -2.63 38.36
N ALA A 211 -26.85 -2.56 37.46
CA ALA A 211 -26.73 -1.80 36.23
C ALA A 211 -26.63 -0.29 36.55
N LEU A 212 -25.61 0.39 36.03
CA LEU A 212 -25.28 1.79 36.37
C LEU A 212 -25.20 2.01 37.90
N TYR A 213 -24.62 1.09 38.65
CA TYR A 213 -24.50 1.20 40.11
C TYR A 213 -23.86 2.54 40.52
N ASP A 214 -22.74 2.91 39.90
CA ASP A 214 -21.95 4.11 40.17
C ASP A 214 -21.92 5.06 38.96
N VAL A 215 -23.02 5.79 38.74
CA VAL A 215 -23.19 6.76 37.63
C VAL A 215 -23.24 8.21 38.13
N GLU A 216 -22.92 8.48 39.40
CA GLU A 216 -22.89 9.79 40.06
C GLU A 216 -23.67 10.93 39.33
N THR A 217 -22.98 11.69 38.47
CA THR A 217 -23.53 12.84 37.72
C THR A 217 -23.69 12.57 36.23
N GLY A 218 -23.34 11.36 35.77
CA GLY A 218 -23.47 10.91 34.39
C GLY A 218 -24.91 10.90 33.90
N ASP A 219 -25.10 11.17 32.62
CA ASP A 219 -26.42 11.36 32.02
C ASP A 219 -26.56 10.70 30.65
N ARG A 220 -27.79 10.35 30.30
CA ARG A 220 -28.17 9.74 29.01
C ARG A 220 -27.45 8.43 28.70
N ASN A 221 -27.17 7.62 29.72
CA ASN A 221 -26.60 6.30 29.58
C ASN A 221 -27.70 5.23 29.50
N THR A 222 -27.49 4.18 28.70
CA THR A 222 -28.35 2.99 28.64
C THR A 222 -27.53 1.76 29.01
N ALA A 223 -27.83 1.11 30.13
CA ALA A 223 -27.22 -0.14 30.55
C ALA A 223 -28.27 -1.24 30.71
N VAL A 224 -28.08 -2.39 30.06
CA VAL A 224 -28.97 -3.54 30.13
C VAL A 224 -28.15 -4.81 30.34
N GLY A 225 -28.17 -5.36 31.54
CA GLY A 225 -27.40 -6.53 31.95
C GLY A 225 -26.97 -6.46 33.41
N ASP A 226 -26.65 -7.62 33.98
CA ASP A 226 -26.02 -7.74 35.30
C ASP A 226 -24.65 -7.04 35.29
N SER A 227 -24.46 -6.08 36.19
CA SER A 227 -23.26 -5.23 36.30
C SER A 227 -22.90 -4.44 35.03
N ALA A 228 -23.86 -4.16 34.15
CA ALA A 228 -23.60 -3.34 32.95
C ALA A 228 -23.36 -1.87 33.35
N GLY A 229 -22.22 -1.31 32.93
CA GLY A 229 -21.82 0.07 33.24
C GLY A 229 -21.74 0.36 34.74
N VAL A 230 -21.23 -0.56 35.57
CA VAL A 230 -21.19 -0.38 37.03
C VAL A 230 -20.44 0.88 37.45
N ASP A 231 -19.34 1.20 36.80
CA ASP A 231 -18.44 2.29 37.19
C ASP A 231 -18.32 3.30 36.04
N ILE A 232 -19.29 4.22 35.96
CA ILE A 232 -19.39 5.26 34.92
C ILE A 232 -19.02 6.64 35.47
N GLY A 233 -19.28 6.89 36.76
CA GLY A 233 -19.02 8.16 37.41
C GLY A 233 -19.73 9.33 36.72
N THR A 234 -18.98 10.15 35.99
CA THR A 234 -19.52 11.33 35.28
C THR A 234 -19.76 11.11 33.78
N GLY A 235 -19.54 9.90 33.26
CA GLY A 235 -19.63 9.59 31.83
C GLY A 235 -21.04 9.73 31.24
N ARG A 236 -21.12 10.06 29.95
CA ARG A 236 -22.38 10.39 29.26
C ARG A 236 -22.55 9.69 27.93
N TYR A 237 -23.81 9.53 27.52
CA TYR A 237 -24.18 8.99 26.19
C TYR A 237 -23.59 7.61 25.89
N ASN A 238 -23.45 6.75 26.89
CA ASN A 238 -22.98 5.38 26.70
C ASN A 238 -24.14 4.39 26.49
N THR A 239 -23.94 3.39 25.64
CA THR A 239 -24.85 2.24 25.47
C THR A 239 -24.11 0.96 25.85
N MET A 240 -24.58 0.25 26.86
CA MET A 240 -23.93 -0.92 27.45
C MET A 240 -24.92 -2.08 27.61
N ILE A 241 -24.88 -3.04 26.70
CA ILE A 241 -25.86 -4.13 26.64
C ILE A 241 -25.13 -5.47 26.76
N GLY A 242 -25.35 -6.19 27.86
CA GLY A 242 -24.69 -7.46 28.17
C GLY A 242 -24.17 -7.49 29.61
N GLN A 243 -23.97 -8.71 30.15
CA GLN A 243 -23.41 -8.89 31.50
C GLN A 243 -22.01 -8.26 31.57
N ALA A 244 -21.79 -7.36 32.54
CA ALA A 244 -20.55 -6.61 32.73
C ALA A 244 -20.03 -5.86 31.48
N SER A 245 -20.93 -5.48 30.56
CA SER A 245 -20.58 -4.60 29.45
C SER A 245 -20.18 -3.23 30.00
N GLY A 246 -18.98 -2.76 29.68
CA GLY A 246 -18.42 -1.49 30.15
C GLY A 246 -18.29 -1.34 31.66
N ALA A 247 -18.07 -2.44 32.39
CA ALA A 247 -18.07 -2.45 33.86
C ALA A 247 -17.13 -1.42 34.51
N ALA A 248 -15.96 -1.17 33.92
CA ALA A 248 -15.03 -0.10 34.33
C ALA A 248 -14.83 0.90 33.17
N THR A 249 -15.78 1.82 32.99
CA THR A 249 -15.75 2.88 31.96
C THR A 249 -15.90 4.25 32.62
N GLU A 250 -15.14 4.46 33.69
CA GLU A 250 -15.23 5.66 34.52
C GLU A 250 -14.95 6.90 33.65
N HIS A 251 -15.79 7.94 33.72
CA HIS A 251 -15.66 9.19 32.95
C HIS A 251 -15.66 9.09 31.41
N GLY A 252 -15.85 7.90 30.83
CA GLY A 252 -15.87 7.70 29.39
C GLY A 252 -17.18 8.17 28.77
N ASP A 253 -17.09 8.89 27.66
CA ASP A 253 -18.22 9.41 26.91
C ASP A 253 -18.39 8.75 25.54
N PHE A 254 -19.63 8.67 25.08
CA PHE A 254 -20.01 8.29 23.71
C PHE A 254 -19.60 6.86 23.30
N ASN A 255 -19.60 5.91 24.23
CA ASN A 255 -19.25 4.52 23.95
C ASN A 255 -20.47 3.64 23.64
N THR A 256 -20.31 2.65 22.77
CA THR A 256 -21.33 1.64 22.46
C THR A 256 -20.75 0.24 22.64
N PHE A 257 -21.11 -0.44 23.72
CA PHE A 257 -20.63 -1.78 24.09
C PHE A 257 -21.79 -2.77 24.13
N ILE A 258 -21.76 -3.78 23.25
CA ILE A 258 -22.82 -4.77 23.11
C ILE A 258 -22.22 -6.17 23.11
N GLY A 259 -22.52 -6.95 24.14
CA GLY A 259 -21.97 -8.28 24.40
C GLY A 259 -21.57 -8.44 25.86
N ALA A 260 -21.52 -9.67 26.36
CA ALA A 260 -21.03 -9.90 27.71
C ALA A 260 -19.54 -9.54 27.79
N ARG A 261 -19.18 -8.73 28.79
CA ARG A 261 -17.83 -8.21 29.05
C ARG A 261 -17.21 -7.41 27.90
N ALA A 262 -18.01 -6.88 26.97
CA ALA A 262 -17.52 -5.94 25.97
C ALA A 262 -17.05 -4.66 26.68
N GLY A 263 -15.84 -4.18 26.39
CA GLY A 263 -15.26 -2.98 27.02
C GLY A 263 -15.11 -3.06 28.55
N TYR A 264 -14.91 -4.26 29.11
CA TYR A 264 -14.90 -4.47 30.56
C TYR A 264 -13.94 -3.53 31.31
N ASP A 265 -12.72 -3.31 30.79
CA ASP A 265 -11.67 -2.47 31.40
C ASP A 265 -11.36 -1.22 30.54
N ASN A 266 -12.41 -0.53 30.05
CA ASN A 266 -12.25 0.58 29.11
C ASN A 266 -11.57 1.83 29.73
N ASN A 267 -11.88 2.17 30.97
CA ASN A 267 -11.24 3.27 31.70
C ASN A 267 -11.23 3.01 33.21
N ARG A 268 -10.08 2.55 33.73
CA ARG A 268 -9.88 2.26 35.16
C ARG A 268 -8.89 3.22 35.82
N THR A 269 -8.80 4.46 35.35
CA THR A 269 -8.03 5.52 36.01
C THR A 269 -8.98 6.67 36.35
N ASN A 270 -9.24 6.85 37.64
CA ASN A 270 -10.20 7.79 38.24
C ASN A 270 -9.93 9.29 37.98
N GLU A 271 -9.12 9.65 36.98
CA GLU A 271 -8.65 11.02 36.77
C GLU A 271 -8.54 11.45 35.28
N THR A 272 -9.00 10.65 34.31
CA THR A 272 -8.85 10.99 32.88
C THR A 272 -10.16 10.98 32.09
N ASN A 273 -10.34 11.97 31.20
CA ASN A 273 -11.42 12.00 30.20
C ASN A 273 -11.05 11.15 28.96
N ASN A 274 -10.34 10.03 29.14
CA ASN A 274 -9.91 9.17 28.05
C ASN A 274 -10.98 8.09 27.76
N ALA A 275 -10.70 7.14 26.87
CA ALA A 275 -11.60 6.02 26.57
C ALA A 275 -12.95 6.36 25.93
N ASN A 276 -13.00 7.43 25.13
CA ASN A 276 -14.23 7.92 24.50
C ASN A 276 -14.43 7.34 23.10
N ARG A 277 -15.68 7.41 22.62
CA ARG A 277 -16.04 7.19 21.20
C ARG A 277 -15.64 5.79 20.70
N ASN A 278 -15.71 4.79 21.57
CA ASN A 278 -15.44 3.40 21.20
C ASN A 278 -16.73 2.63 20.87
N THR A 279 -16.65 1.73 19.89
CA THR A 279 -17.75 0.83 19.50
C THR A 279 -17.30 -0.62 19.60
N TYR A 280 -17.76 -1.36 20.62
CA TYR A 280 -17.44 -2.77 20.84
C TYR A 280 -18.67 -3.67 20.71
N LEU A 281 -18.57 -4.70 19.87
CA LEU A 281 -19.65 -5.63 19.60
C LEU A 281 -19.16 -7.08 19.60
N GLY A 282 -19.49 -7.85 20.63
CA GLY A 282 -19.09 -9.25 20.79
C GLY A 282 -18.85 -9.65 22.24
N TYR A 283 -18.74 -10.96 22.49
CA TYR A 283 -18.30 -11.47 23.79
C TYR A 283 -16.82 -11.08 24.01
N GLU A 284 -16.52 -10.38 25.11
CA GLU A 284 -15.17 -9.90 25.44
C GLU A 284 -14.51 -9.04 24.33
N ALA A 285 -15.32 -8.34 23.51
CA ALA A 285 -14.79 -7.39 22.52
C ALA A 285 -14.19 -6.15 23.22
N GLY A 286 -12.93 -5.83 22.92
CA GLY A 286 -12.21 -4.70 23.53
C GLY A 286 -12.06 -4.83 25.05
N TYR A 287 -12.02 -6.05 25.57
CA TYR A 287 -12.01 -6.35 27.00
C TYR A 287 -10.89 -5.63 27.75
N SER A 288 -9.68 -5.57 27.18
CA SER A 288 -8.49 -5.01 27.81
C SER A 288 -8.14 -3.58 27.37
N ASN A 289 -9.03 -2.89 26.64
CA ASN A 289 -8.69 -1.58 26.09
C ASN A 289 -8.70 -0.46 27.13
N ARG A 290 -7.57 -0.26 27.83
CA ARG A 290 -7.46 0.80 28.83
C ARG A 290 -7.18 2.16 28.16
N GLU A 291 -8.05 3.14 28.38
CA GLU A 291 -7.91 4.55 27.96
C GLU A 291 -7.91 4.82 26.44
N GLY A 292 -7.98 3.78 25.60
CA GLY A 292 -7.98 3.93 24.15
C GLY A 292 -9.26 4.57 23.61
N GLU A 293 -9.16 5.48 22.64
CA GLU A 293 -10.29 6.24 22.10
C GLU A 293 -10.51 6.05 20.59
N ASP A 294 -11.71 6.34 20.12
CA ASP A 294 -12.05 6.30 18.69
C ASP A 294 -11.85 4.91 18.03
N ASN A 295 -12.06 3.83 18.78
CA ASN A 295 -11.86 2.46 18.28
C ASN A 295 -13.18 1.77 17.87
N VAL A 296 -13.08 0.86 16.90
CA VAL A 296 -14.15 -0.08 16.51
C VAL A 296 -13.64 -1.50 16.69
N VAL A 297 -14.29 -2.29 17.54
CA VAL A 297 -13.96 -3.70 17.77
C VAL A 297 -15.20 -4.57 17.62
N ILE A 298 -15.18 -5.51 16.67
CA ILE A 298 -16.34 -6.34 16.34
C ILE A 298 -15.89 -7.79 16.20
N GLY A 299 -16.35 -8.66 17.09
CA GLY A 299 -16.01 -10.08 17.10
C GLY A 299 -15.87 -10.62 18.52
N ALA A 300 -16.14 -11.91 18.70
CA ALA A 300 -15.87 -12.56 19.97
C ALA A 300 -14.36 -12.62 20.20
N PHE A 301 -13.90 -12.25 21.39
CA PHE A 301 -12.48 -12.24 21.80
C PHE A 301 -11.59 -11.29 21.00
N ALA A 302 -12.13 -10.37 20.19
CA ALA A 302 -11.30 -9.36 19.54
C ALA A 302 -10.83 -8.34 20.59
N ASP A 303 -9.53 -8.15 20.74
CA ASP A 303 -8.98 -7.42 21.89
C ASP A 303 -7.66 -6.69 21.59
N PHE A 304 -7.21 -5.88 22.55
CA PHE A 304 -6.00 -5.08 22.46
C PHE A 304 -4.80 -5.68 23.19
N LEU A 305 -4.90 -6.93 23.71
CA LEU A 305 -3.92 -7.82 24.37
C LEU A 305 -2.95 -7.21 25.42
N ASN A 306 -2.91 -5.89 25.52
CA ASN A 306 -1.99 -5.05 26.25
C ASN A 306 -2.76 -3.81 26.70
N THR A 307 -2.71 -3.55 28.00
CA THR A 307 -3.24 -2.34 28.59
C THR A 307 -2.28 -1.20 28.24
N GLY A 308 -2.59 -0.38 27.24
CA GLY A 308 -1.80 0.80 26.89
C GLY A 308 -1.35 1.51 28.17
N SER A 309 -0.06 1.42 28.50
CA SER A 309 0.39 1.78 29.85
C SER A 309 0.64 3.27 29.89
N THR A 310 0.09 3.93 30.91
CA THR A 310 0.39 5.30 31.28
C THR A 310 1.85 5.42 31.76
N GLY A 311 2.79 5.46 30.82
CA GLY A 311 4.12 5.98 31.06
C GLY A 311 4.05 7.51 31.04
N SER A 312 4.31 8.15 32.19
CA SER A 312 4.35 9.61 32.33
C SER A 312 5.31 10.24 31.31
N GLY A 313 4.80 10.61 30.12
CA GLY A 313 5.60 11.27 29.09
C GLY A 313 5.25 11.02 27.62
N GLY A 314 4.27 10.19 27.24
CA GLY A 314 4.00 9.94 25.81
C GLY A 314 2.62 9.38 25.48
N GLN A 315 1.98 9.98 24.47
CA GLN A 315 0.65 9.75 23.91
C GLN A 315 0.55 8.41 23.14
N ASN A 316 0.56 7.27 23.81
CA ASN A 316 0.36 5.98 23.14
C ASN A 316 -0.84 5.25 23.75
N TYR A 317 -2.03 5.82 23.57
CA TYR A 317 -3.29 5.12 23.75
C TYR A 317 -3.53 4.21 22.55
N ASN A 318 -4.33 3.15 22.70
CA ASN A 318 -4.86 2.46 21.52
C ASN A 318 -5.94 3.36 20.91
N ALA A 319 -5.62 4.16 19.89
CA ALA A 319 -6.60 5.05 19.29
C ALA A 319 -6.76 4.89 17.78
N ARG A 320 -7.99 5.18 17.32
CA ARG A 320 -8.37 5.16 15.90
C ARG A 320 -8.17 3.78 15.23
N ASN A 321 -8.40 2.70 16.00
CA ASN A 321 -8.21 1.34 15.51
C ASN A 321 -9.53 0.69 15.07
N ILE A 322 -9.44 -0.23 14.11
CA ILE A 322 -10.54 -1.07 13.63
C ILE A 322 -10.09 -2.53 13.73
N LEU A 323 -10.72 -3.30 14.61
CA LEU A 323 -10.51 -4.74 14.75
C LEU A 323 -11.83 -5.46 14.44
N ILE A 324 -11.91 -6.20 13.35
CA ILE A 324 -13.15 -6.90 12.93
C ILE A 324 -12.85 -8.36 12.61
N GLY A 325 -13.44 -9.27 13.38
CA GLY A 325 -13.26 -10.70 13.28
C GLY A 325 -13.11 -11.31 14.67
N ALA A 326 -13.48 -12.58 14.84
CA ALA A 326 -13.28 -13.25 16.12
C ALA A 326 -11.77 -13.44 16.38
N ALA A 327 -11.33 -13.14 17.61
CA ALA A 327 -9.93 -13.13 18.03
C ALA A 327 -9.03 -12.21 17.16
N ALA A 328 -9.58 -11.14 16.60
CA ALA A 328 -8.75 -10.12 15.95
C ALA A 328 -8.03 -9.31 17.04
N ASP A 329 -6.70 -9.36 17.04
CA ASP A 329 -5.88 -8.92 18.15
C ASP A 329 -4.93 -7.78 17.75
N LEU A 330 -4.69 -6.87 18.68
CA LEU A 330 -3.66 -5.83 18.58
C LEU A 330 -2.75 -5.95 19.81
N ASP A 331 -1.44 -6.15 19.70
CA ASP A 331 -0.55 -6.41 20.86
C ASP A 331 0.37 -5.21 21.21
N GLY A 332 0.41 -4.17 20.36
CA GLY A 332 1.10 -2.91 20.68
C GLY A 332 2.62 -3.02 20.93
N GLY A 333 3.25 -4.08 20.45
CA GLY A 333 4.70 -4.22 20.34
C GLY A 333 5.42 -4.45 21.67
N GLY A 334 4.95 -5.35 22.55
CA GLY A 334 5.66 -5.88 23.73
C GLY A 334 6.17 -4.88 24.79
N ASN A 335 6.09 -3.57 24.53
CA ASN A 335 6.64 -2.47 25.33
C ASN A 335 5.54 -1.55 25.88
N ASN A 336 4.27 -2.00 25.87
CA ASN A 336 3.09 -1.25 26.32
C ASN A 336 2.93 0.14 25.68
N THR A 337 3.46 0.33 24.47
CA THR A 337 3.26 1.54 23.67
C THR A 337 2.04 1.29 22.79
N GLY A 338 0.84 1.64 23.26
CA GLY A 338 -0.41 1.40 22.53
C GLY A 338 -0.31 1.71 21.04
N ALA A 339 -0.95 0.86 20.23
CA ALA A 339 -0.90 0.96 18.77
C ALA A 339 -2.06 1.81 18.24
N ASN A 340 -1.76 2.62 17.24
CA ASN A 340 -2.68 3.62 16.68
C ASN A 340 -2.88 3.42 15.19
N ASP A 341 -4.02 3.88 14.69
CA ASP A 341 -4.32 3.92 13.25
C ASP A 341 -4.22 2.53 12.58
N VAL A 342 -4.68 1.50 13.29
CA VAL A 342 -4.65 0.11 12.85
C VAL A 342 -5.96 -0.32 12.22
N VAL A 343 -5.90 -1.07 11.11
CA VAL A 343 -7.05 -1.75 10.51
C VAL A 343 -6.76 -3.24 10.39
N MET A 344 -7.42 -4.06 11.22
CA MET A 344 -7.36 -5.52 11.18
C MET A 344 -8.74 -6.10 10.89
N LEU A 345 -8.89 -6.77 9.74
CA LEU A 345 -10.13 -7.44 9.33
C LEU A 345 -9.86 -8.92 9.05
N GLY A 346 -10.28 -9.82 9.95
CA GLY A 346 -10.15 -11.26 9.77
C GLY A 346 -10.28 -12.08 11.07
N TYR A 347 -10.56 -13.37 10.93
CA TYR A 347 -10.48 -14.29 12.06
C TYR A 347 -9.03 -14.48 12.49
N ASN A 348 -8.75 -14.30 13.78
CA ASN A 348 -7.43 -14.50 14.38
C ASN A 348 -6.32 -13.73 13.62
N ALA A 349 -6.65 -12.52 13.17
CA ALA A 349 -5.71 -11.61 12.53
C ALA A 349 -5.04 -10.75 13.60
N ARG A 350 -3.73 -10.54 13.50
CA ARG A 350 -2.95 -9.85 14.52
C ARG A 350 -2.20 -8.65 13.96
N ALA A 351 -2.21 -7.55 14.71
CA ALA A 351 -1.29 -6.43 14.53
C ALA A 351 -0.41 -6.25 15.77
N ASP A 352 0.81 -5.75 15.57
CA ASP A 352 1.77 -5.49 16.67
C ASP A 352 2.40 -4.09 16.61
N ALA A 353 1.88 -3.22 15.72
CA ALA A 353 2.42 -1.90 15.47
C ALA A 353 1.35 -0.90 15.01
N SER A 354 1.73 0.38 14.94
CA SER A 354 0.86 1.47 14.48
C SER A 354 0.87 1.63 12.96
N ASN A 355 -0.15 2.30 12.41
CA ASN A 355 -0.32 2.60 10.98
C ASN A 355 -0.38 1.33 10.09
N VAL A 356 -0.93 0.23 10.60
CA VAL A 356 -0.94 -1.04 9.88
C VAL A 356 -2.29 -1.37 9.28
N VAL A 357 -2.27 -2.11 8.18
CA VAL A 357 -3.47 -2.65 7.53
C VAL A 357 -3.32 -4.15 7.31
N GLY A 358 -4.04 -4.95 8.09
CA GLY A 358 -4.11 -6.41 7.96
C GLY A 358 -5.49 -6.88 7.52
N LEU A 359 -5.60 -7.47 6.33
CA LEU A 359 -6.87 -7.93 5.76
C LEU A 359 -6.79 -9.41 5.41
N GLY A 360 -7.41 -10.27 6.21
CA GLY A 360 -7.44 -11.71 5.97
C GLY A 360 -7.44 -12.50 7.29
N SER A 361 -7.96 -13.73 7.24
CA SER A 361 -7.85 -14.61 8.41
C SER A 361 -6.40 -15.02 8.61
N LEU A 362 -5.93 -15.03 9.87
CA LEU A 362 -4.55 -15.32 10.25
C LEU A 362 -3.51 -14.32 9.68
N ALA A 363 -3.93 -13.15 9.20
CA ALA A 363 -3.00 -12.13 8.74
C ALA A 363 -2.26 -11.52 9.94
N ASP A 364 -0.93 -11.49 9.89
CA ASP A 364 -0.04 -10.96 10.91
C ASP A 364 0.73 -9.76 10.33
N VAL A 365 0.46 -8.55 10.83
CA VAL A 365 1.16 -7.32 10.42
C VAL A 365 1.86 -6.72 11.64
N LEU A 366 3.15 -7.00 11.76
CA LEU A 366 3.88 -6.90 13.01
C LEU A 366 4.77 -5.65 13.11
N ALA A 367 4.87 -4.85 12.04
CA ALA A 367 5.73 -3.68 11.99
C ALA A 367 5.03 -2.44 11.45
N THR A 368 5.49 -1.27 11.90
CA THR A 368 4.90 0.03 11.61
C THR A 368 4.83 0.32 10.12
N ASP A 369 3.74 0.95 9.70
CA ASP A 369 3.44 1.28 8.29
C ASP A 369 3.34 0.04 7.37
N GLY A 370 3.08 -1.15 7.95
CA GLY A 370 2.94 -2.41 7.23
C GLY A 370 1.55 -2.63 6.64
N ILE A 371 1.49 -3.27 5.47
CA ILE A 371 0.23 -3.68 4.83
C ILE A 371 0.31 -5.18 4.51
N GLY A 372 -0.54 -6.00 5.13
CA GLY A 372 -0.68 -7.42 4.86
C GLY A 372 -2.10 -7.77 4.40
N ILE A 373 -2.25 -8.23 3.16
CA ILE A 373 -3.56 -8.56 2.59
C ILE A 373 -3.55 -10.00 2.07
N GLY A 374 -4.33 -10.88 2.69
CA GLY A 374 -4.49 -12.27 2.30
C GLY A 374 -4.62 -13.20 3.51
N TYR A 375 -5.05 -14.44 3.25
CA TYR A 375 -5.03 -15.48 4.27
C TYR A 375 -3.58 -15.77 4.69
N ALA A 376 -3.31 -15.72 6.00
CA ALA A 376 -1.98 -15.96 6.56
C ALA A 376 -0.86 -15.09 5.94
N ALA A 377 -1.18 -13.85 5.55
CA ALA A 377 -0.15 -12.89 5.14
C ALA A 377 0.67 -12.45 6.36
N GLN A 378 1.99 -12.59 6.30
CA GLN A 378 2.94 -12.24 7.36
C GLN A 378 3.81 -11.07 6.89
N VAL A 379 3.73 -9.95 7.61
CA VAL A 379 4.46 -8.72 7.28
C VAL A 379 5.13 -8.20 8.54
N SER A 380 6.40 -8.54 8.71
CA SER A 380 7.25 -8.18 9.85
C SER A 380 8.18 -7.00 9.55
N GLY A 381 8.29 -6.60 8.28
CA GLY A 381 9.10 -5.47 7.84
C GLY A 381 8.44 -4.10 8.03
N ILE A 382 9.22 -3.09 8.45
CA ILE A 382 8.74 -1.69 8.51
C ILE A 382 8.45 -1.20 7.08
N GLN A 383 7.35 -0.47 6.87
CA GLN A 383 6.96 0.06 5.55
C GLN A 383 6.83 -1.03 4.46
N ALA A 384 6.54 -2.27 4.85
CA ALA A 384 6.42 -3.39 3.92
C ALA A 384 5.00 -3.60 3.42
N ILE A 385 4.86 -4.14 2.20
CA ILE A 385 3.57 -4.39 1.56
C ILE A 385 3.52 -5.85 1.06
N GLY A 386 2.71 -6.66 1.72
CA GLY A 386 2.42 -8.05 1.36
C GLY A 386 1.00 -8.24 0.86
N ILE A 387 0.82 -8.76 -0.35
CA ILE A 387 -0.50 -9.04 -0.95
C ILE A 387 -0.54 -10.44 -1.55
N GLY A 388 -1.28 -11.34 -0.90
CA GLY A 388 -1.46 -12.72 -1.32
C GLY A 388 -1.64 -13.68 -0.15
N ARG A 389 -2.07 -14.91 -0.45
CA ARG A 389 -2.12 -16.00 0.54
C ARG A 389 -0.70 -16.44 0.89
N ASP A 390 -0.41 -16.58 2.18
CA ASP A 390 0.91 -16.98 2.71
C ASP A 390 2.06 -16.12 2.17
N VAL A 391 1.84 -14.82 2.00
CA VAL A 391 2.96 -13.90 1.75
C VAL A 391 3.80 -13.78 3.00
N ASP A 392 5.11 -13.73 2.84
CA ASP A 392 6.07 -13.62 3.94
C ASP A 392 7.07 -12.49 3.67
N ILE A 393 7.10 -11.49 4.54
CA ILE A 393 8.02 -10.36 4.45
C ILE A 393 8.68 -10.12 5.80
N ASP A 394 9.98 -10.38 5.87
CA ASP A 394 10.79 -10.20 7.08
C ASP A 394 11.46 -8.82 7.17
N ASN A 395 11.57 -8.11 6.05
CA ASN A 395 12.52 -7.01 5.90
C ASN A 395 11.88 -5.67 5.50
N THR A 396 12.61 -4.58 5.76
CA THR A 396 12.10 -3.21 5.66
C THR A 396 11.95 -2.77 4.20
N GLN A 397 10.91 -1.97 3.92
CA GLN A 397 10.61 -1.38 2.61
C GLN A 397 10.43 -2.41 1.49
N ALA A 398 10.15 -3.66 1.84
CA ALA A 398 9.97 -4.74 0.87
C ALA A 398 8.51 -4.84 0.40
N VAL A 399 8.34 -5.28 -0.84
CA VAL A 399 7.04 -5.51 -1.48
C VAL A 399 6.99 -6.94 -1.98
N ALA A 400 6.00 -7.72 -1.54
CA ALA A 400 5.72 -9.05 -2.06
C ALA A 400 4.26 -9.17 -2.49
N ILE A 401 4.03 -9.52 -3.75
CA ILE A 401 2.69 -9.66 -4.34
C ILE A 401 2.60 -11.00 -5.06
N GLY A 402 1.75 -11.89 -4.56
CA GLY A 402 1.58 -13.24 -5.09
C GLY A 402 1.27 -14.24 -3.98
N THR A 403 0.64 -15.37 -4.32
CA THR A 403 0.51 -16.45 -3.34
C THR A 403 1.88 -17.06 -3.06
N SER A 404 2.21 -17.22 -1.78
CA SER A 404 3.47 -17.80 -1.31
C SER A 404 4.70 -17.04 -1.80
N SER A 405 4.59 -15.73 -2.05
CA SER A 405 5.73 -14.88 -2.38
C SER A 405 6.46 -14.45 -1.12
N ILE A 406 7.80 -14.45 -1.17
CA ILE A 406 8.66 -14.24 0.00
C ILE A 406 9.63 -13.08 -0.28
N ALA A 407 9.70 -12.08 0.60
CA ALA A 407 10.66 -10.98 0.50
C ALA A 407 11.52 -10.85 1.78
N GLN A 408 12.70 -11.48 1.78
CA GLN A 408 13.64 -11.50 2.92
C GLN A 408 14.74 -10.44 2.85
N ASN A 409 14.60 -9.43 2.01
CA ASN A 409 15.67 -8.50 1.69
C ASN A 409 15.16 -7.06 1.73
N ASN A 410 15.99 -6.14 2.24
CA ASN A 410 15.60 -4.74 2.36
C ASN A 410 15.39 -4.10 0.98
N GLY A 411 14.25 -3.44 0.80
CA GLY A 411 13.86 -2.81 -0.47
C GLY A 411 13.56 -3.81 -1.61
N ALA A 412 13.35 -5.08 -1.30
CA ALA A 412 13.05 -6.10 -2.31
C ALA A 412 11.69 -5.88 -2.98
N ILE A 413 11.58 -6.16 -4.28
CA ILE A 413 10.32 -6.17 -5.02
C ILE A 413 10.10 -7.57 -5.59
N VAL A 414 9.12 -8.30 -5.07
CA VAL A 414 8.85 -9.71 -5.39
C VAL A 414 7.42 -9.84 -5.92
N LEU A 415 7.27 -10.17 -7.20
CA LEU A 415 5.99 -10.20 -7.89
C LEU A 415 5.77 -11.55 -8.59
N GLY A 416 4.84 -12.38 -8.10
CA GLY A 416 4.47 -13.65 -8.72
C GLY A 416 4.17 -14.77 -7.71
N TYR A 417 3.44 -15.78 -8.16
CA TYR A 417 3.23 -17.01 -7.37
C TYR A 417 4.57 -17.66 -7.07
N GLY A 418 4.86 -17.90 -5.78
CA GLY A 418 6.09 -18.54 -5.33
C GLY A 418 7.38 -17.76 -5.66
N ALA A 419 7.28 -16.50 -6.08
CA ALA A 419 8.45 -15.66 -6.33
C ALA A 419 9.14 -15.33 -5.00
N THR A 420 10.47 -15.27 -4.99
CA THR A 420 11.24 -15.09 -3.78
C THR A 420 12.39 -14.12 -3.95
N SER A 421 12.66 -13.37 -2.89
CA SER A 421 13.95 -12.75 -2.64
C SER A 421 14.54 -13.46 -1.43
N THR A 422 15.54 -14.33 -1.68
CA THR A 422 16.13 -15.22 -0.66
C THR A 422 17.57 -14.83 -0.39
N ASP A 423 17.99 -15.00 0.87
CA ASP A 423 19.38 -14.88 1.28
C ASP A 423 19.97 -16.27 1.59
N PRO A 424 20.75 -16.88 0.67
CA PRO A 424 21.37 -18.18 0.91
C PRO A 424 22.53 -18.14 1.91
N GLY A 425 22.92 -16.99 2.47
CA GLY A 425 24.20 -16.84 3.18
C GLY A 425 24.32 -15.75 4.24
N ALA A 426 23.22 -15.15 4.71
CA ALA A 426 23.26 -13.97 5.61
C ALA A 426 24.02 -12.77 5.00
N LEU A 427 23.93 -12.60 3.68
CA LEU A 427 24.57 -11.50 2.94
C LEU A 427 23.73 -10.22 2.93
N ASP A 428 22.52 -10.25 3.52
CA ASP A 428 21.53 -9.16 3.50
C ASP A 428 21.43 -8.45 2.13
N PRO A 429 21.16 -9.18 1.02
CA PRO A 429 21.07 -8.54 -0.27
C PRO A 429 20.03 -7.42 -0.25
N THR A 430 20.33 -6.29 -0.88
CA THR A 430 19.43 -5.12 -0.90
C THR A 430 19.01 -4.74 -2.31
N ASN A 431 17.85 -4.08 -2.43
CA ASN A 431 17.37 -3.45 -3.66
C ASN A 431 17.22 -4.42 -4.85
N ASN A 432 16.77 -5.64 -4.58
CA ASN A 432 16.65 -6.67 -5.58
C ASN A 432 15.21 -6.87 -6.06
N ILE A 433 15.04 -7.41 -7.27
CA ILE A 433 13.73 -7.50 -7.93
C ILE A 433 13.54 -8.91 -8.50
N ALA A 434 12.46 -9.59 -8.13
CA ALA A 434 12.03 -10.85 -8.71
C ALA A 434 10.62 -10.71 -9.31
N ILE A 435 10.46 -10.99 -10.60
CA ILE A 435 9.18 -10.88 -11.31
C ILE A 435 8.91 -12.14 -12.12
N GLY A 436 7.90 -12.92 -11.73
CA GLY A 436 7.45 -14.11 -12.44
C GLY A 436 7.12 -15.29 -11.53
N TYR A 437 6.45 -16.31 -12.10
CA TYR A 437 6.18 -17.57 -11.39
C TYR A 437 7.49 -18.21 -10.93
N ASN A 438 7.67 -18.41 -9.62
CA ASN A 438 8.87 -18.95 -8.99
C ASN A 438 10.18 -18.21 -9.37
N ALA A 439 10.12 -16.93 -9.74
CA ALA A 439 11.33 -16.13 -9.95
C ALA A 439 12.07 -15.96 -8.61
N ASN A 440 13.40 -16.05 -8.62
CA ASN A 440 14.25 -15.93 -7.42
C ASN A 440 15.36 -14.91 -7.63
N VAL A 441 15.65 -14.12 -6.60
CA VAL A 441 16.80 -13.22 -6.59
C VAL A 441 17.60 -13.39 -5.30
N GLN A 442 18.93 -13.40 -5.43
CA GLN A 442 19.89 -13.60 -4.33
C GLN A 442 21.04 -12.58 -4.35
N GLY A 443 21.33 -11.96 -5.51
CA GLY A 443 22.38 -10.93 -5.61
C GLY A 443 21.91 -9.55 -5.15
N ASN A 444 22.82 -8.75 -4.61
CA ASN A 444 22.60 -7.32 -4.34
C ASN A 444 22.27 -6.56 -5.63
N ASN A 445 21.29 -5.66 -5.58
CA ASN A 445 20.95 -4.78 -6.71
C ASN A 445 20.76 -5.59 -8.02
N SER A 446 20.22 -6.80 -7.90
CA SER A 446 20.03 -7.72 -9.01
C SER A 446 18.56 -7.93 -9.33
N ILE A 447 18.28 -8.33 -10.58
CA ILE A 447 16.92 -8.39 -11.13
C ILE A 447 16.72 -9.73 -11.83
N ALA A 448 15.69 -10.49 -11.47
CA ALA A 448 15.26 -11.71 -12.15
C ALA A 448 13.86 -11.52 -12.73
N ILE A 449 13.71 -11.60 -14.05
CA ILE A 449 12.42 -11.47 -14.74
C ILE A 449 12.16 -12.72 -15.58
N GLY A 450 11.06 -13.43 -15.30
CA GLY A 450 10.61 -14.61 -16.03
C GLY A 450 10.27 -15.80 -15.13
N ASN A 451 9.61 -16.80 -15.70
CA ASN A 451 9.28 -18.05 -14.99
C ASN A 451 10.58 -18.77 -14.57
N ALA A 452 10.74 -19.00 -13.26
CA ALA A 452 11.92 -19.59 -12.66
C ALA A 452 13.24 -18.87 -13.02
N ALA A 453 13.18 -17.57 -13.35
CA ALA A 453 14.39 -16.76 -13.51
C ALA A 453 15.13 -16.67 -12.17
N THR A 454 16.45 -16.85 -12.17
CA THR A 454 17.27 -16.77 -10.95
C THR A 454 18.46 -15.86 -11.17
N ALA A 455 18.57 -14.77 -10.40
CA ALA A 455 19.71 -13.85 -10.43
C ALA A 455 20.50 -13.95 -9.11
N ILE A 456 21.68 -14.57 -9.15
CA ILE A 456 22.53 -14.83 -7.98
C ILE A 456 23.74 -13.93 -7.86
N VAL A 457 24.05 -13.14 -8.90
CA VAL A 457 25.24 -12.31 -8.96
C VAL A 457 24.85 -10.86 -8.71
N ASP A 458 25.60 -10.18 -7.86
CA ASP A 458 25.41 -8.76 -7.55
C ASP A 458 25.46 -7.90 -8.83
N ASN A 459 24.61 -6.87 -8.90
CA ASN A 459 24.54 -5.92 -10.01
C ASN A 459 24.25 -6.57 -11.38
N THR A 460 23.51 -7.67 -11.41
CA THR A 460 23.12 -8.35 -12.65
C THR A 460 21.62 -8.37 -12.88
N MET A 461 21.23 -8.49 -14.15
CA MET A 461 19.85 -8.74 -14.54
C MET A 461 19.78 -10.05 -15.34
N VAL A 462 18.85 -10.94 -14.96
CA VAL A 462 18.53 -12.18 -15.66
C VAL A 462 17.14 -12.06 -16.28
N LEU A 463 17.08 -12.22 -17.60
CA LEU A 463 15.85 -12.20 -18.40
C LEU A 463 15.61 -13.60 -18.98
N GLY A 464 14.67 -14.35 -18.39
CA GLY A 464 14.45 -15.76 -18.72
C GLY A 464 15.52 -16.67 -18.13
N GLY A 465 15.18 -17.43 -17.09
CA GLY A 465 16.13 -18.25 -16.35
C GLY A 465 16.76 -19.37 -17.16
N ALA A 466 17.86 -19.95 -16.66
CA ALA A 466 18.53 -21.07 -17.31
C ALA A 466 17.62 -22.29 -17.54
N ALA A 467 16.61 -22.50 -16.68
CA ALA A 467 15.63 -23.57 -16.84
C ALA A 467 14.54 -23.26 -17.89
N ASN A 468 14.22 -21.98 -18.11
CA ASN A 468 13.20 -21.51 -19.04
C ASN A 468 13.73 -20.25 -19.78
N PRO A 469 14.70 -20.41 -20.71
CA PRO A 469 15.31 -19.28 -21.38
C PRO A 469 14.29 -18.53 -22.23
N LEU A 470 14.35 -17.20 -22.20
CA LEU A 470 13.49 -16.32 -22.99
C LEU A 470 14.30 -15.72 -24.14
N SER A 471 13.66 -15.57 -25.30
CA SER A 471 14.17 -14.72 -26.39
C SER A 471 13.65 -13.29 -26.19
N ILE A 472 14.55 -12.31 -26.21
CA ILE A 472 14.20 -10.89 -26.06
C ILE A 472 13.96 -10.29 -27.45
N GLY A 473 12.72 -9.88 -27.75
CA GLY A 473 12.40 -9.14 -28.98
C GLY A 473 12.43 -7.64 -28.76
N VAL A 474 13.25 -6.90 -29.53
CA VAL A 474 13.24 -5.44 -29.54
C VAL A 474 12.76 -4.95 -30.90
N GLY A 475 11.49 -4.51 -30.94
CA GLY A 475 10.81 -4.11 -32.18
C GLY A 475 10.14 -5.26 -32.94
N THR A 476 9.95 -6.41 -32.29
CA THR A 476 9.27 -7.59 -32.84
C THR A 476 8.45 -8.31 -31.76
N ASP A 477 7.24 -8.76 -32.12
CA ASP A 477 6.40 -9.64 -31.29
C ASP A 477 6.71 -11.14 -31.54
N THR A 478 7.55 -11.43 -32.54
CA THR A 478 8.00 -12.78 -32.89
C THR A 478 9.53 -12.83 -32.91
N PRO A 479 10.19 -12.64 -31.75
CA PRO A 479 11.65 -12.77 -31.69
C PRO A 479 12.07 -14.16 -32.17
N ASN A 480 13.20 -14.22 -32.86
CA ASN A 480 13.80 -15.48 -33.23
C ASN A 480 14.09 -16.34 -31.98
N LEU A 481 13.53 -17.56 -31.94
CA LEU A 481 13.65 -18.49 -30.81
C LEU A 481 15.10 -18.88 -30.49
N PHE A 482 15.99 -18.78 -31.48
CA PHE A 482 17.42 -19.09 -31.33
C PHE A 482 18.27 -17.86 -30.98
N ALA A 483 17.68 -16.67 -30.92
CA ALA A 483 18.36 -15.46 -30.50
C ALA A 483 18.05 -15.17 -29.02
N SER A 484 19.10 -14.87 -28.24
CA SER A 484 18.91 -14.31 -26.89
C SER A 484 18.33 -12.89 -26.96
N MET A 485 18.70 -12.13 -27.99
CA MET A 485 18.16 -10.81 -28.30
C MET A 485 18.03 -10.64 -29.82
N ASP A 486 16.83 -10.28 -30.29
CA ASP A 486 16.51 -10.03 -31.69
C ASP A 486 16.18 -8.55 -31.90
N LEU A 487 16.99 -7.86 -32.71
CA LEU A 487 16.92 -6.42 -32.96
C LEU A 487 16.48 -6.18 -34.41
N THR A 488 15.21 -5.84 -34.63
CA THR A 488 14.63 -5.77 -35.99
C THR A 488 14.37 -4.34 -36.51
N GLY A 489 14.64 -3.32 -35.69
CA GLY A 489 14.39 -1.93 -36.05
C GLY A 489 15.20 -1.45 -37.27
N THR A 490 14.54 -0.91 -38.30
CA THR A 490 15.20 -0.43 -39.53
C THR A 490 15.75 1.00 -39.42
N ASN A 491 15.43 1.72 -38.36
CA ASN A 491 15.85 3.09 -38.09
C ASN A 491 16.59 3.24 -36.75
N LYS A 492 17.04 2.13 -36.17
CA LYS A 492 17.79 2.06 -34.91
C LYS A 492 18.94 1.06 -35.08
N GLY A 493 20.04 1.29 -34.37
CA GLY A 493 21.17 0.35 -34.31
C GLY A 493 21.46 -0.06 -32.86
N PHE A 494 22.33 -1.05 -32.69
CA PHE A 494 22.87 -1.40 -31.38
C PHE A 494 24.10 -0.55 -31.08
N LEU A 495 23.99 0.34 -30.09
CA LEU A 495 25.12 1.15 -29.63
C LEU A 495 25.82 0.44 -28.47
N MET A 496 26.93 -0.23 -28.77
CA MET A 496 27.78 -0.89 -27.78
C MET A 496 28.65 0.10 -26.97
N ASN A 497 29.27 -0.39 -25.91
CA ASN A 497 30.14 0.42 -25.05
C ASN A 497 31.28 1.04 -25.86
N ARG A 498 31.41 2.36 -25.75
CA ARG A 498 32.43 3.17 -26.40
C ARG A 498 33.47 3.55 -25.36
N LEU A 499 34.71 3.11 -25.56
CA LEU A 499 35.81 3.32 -24.63
C LEU A 499 36.95 4.05 -25.36
N THR A 500 37.68 4.90 -24.67
CA THR A 500 39.02 5.32 -25.10
C THR A 500 39.97 4.12 -25.09
N THR A 501 41.10 4.22 -25.80
CA THR A 501 42.13 3.19 -25.74
C THR A 501 42.64 2.99 -24.31
N GLY A 502 42.73 4.06 -23.52
CA GLY A 502 43.11 4.01 -22.11
C GLY A 502 42.11 3.24 -21.24
N GLU A 503 40.81 3.50 -21.40
CA GLU A 503 39.75 2.80 -20.67
C GLU A 503 39.66 1.32 -21.06
N ARG A 504 39.73 1.00 -22.36
CA ARG A 504 39.73 -0.40 -22.85
C ARG A 504 40.91 -1.19 -22.29
N THR A 505 42.10 -0.59 -22.27
CA THR A 505 43.32 -1.23 -21.72
C THR A 505 43.20 -1.43 -20.22
N THR A 506 42.58 -0.48 -19.50
CA THR A 506 42.29 -0.62 -18.06
C THR A 506 41.30 -1.75 -17.81
N LEU A 507 40.24 -1.85 -18.62
CA LEU A 507 39.24 -2.92 -18.52
C LEU A 507 39.88 -4.31 -18.70
N ALA A 508 40.90 -4.45 -19.55
CA ALA A 508 41.61 -5.72 -19.75
C ALA A 508 42.15 -6.32 -18.44
N GLY A 509 42.52 -5.48 -17.45
CA GLY A 509 43.02 -5.95 -16.15
C GLY A 509 41.97 -6.68 -15.29
N SER A 510 40.69 -6.57 -15.65
CA SER A 510 39.57 -7.19 -14.93
C SER A 510 38.92 -8.36 -15.70
N LEU A 511 39.42 -8.70 -16.90
CA LEU A 511 38.85 -9.74 -17.77
C LEU A 511 39.68 -11.03 -17.72
N GLY A 512 39.03 -12.17 -17.89
CA GLY A 512 39.65 -13.49 -18.02
C GLY A 512 39.07 -14.30 -19.17
N ALA A 513 39.22 -15.63 -19.12
CA ALA A 513 38.77 -16.51 -20.20
C ALA A 513 37.23 -16.57 -20.33
N THR A 514 36.48 -16.25 -19.27
CA THR A 514 35.01 -16.29 -19.25
C THR A 514 34.36 -15.18 -20.07
N GLU A 515 35.07 -14.08 -20.31
CA GLU A 515 34.57 -12.93 -21.07
C GLU A 515 34.93 -12.97 -22.57
N ALA A 516 35.46 -14.10 -23.07
CA ALA A 516 35.81 -14.26 -24.48
C ALA A 516 34.59 -13.98 -25.39
N GLY A 517 34.78 -13.11 -26.38
CA GLY A 517 33.73 -12.61 -27.28
C GLY A 517 33.11 -11.28 -26.85
N MET A 518 33.45 -10.72 -25.68
CA MET A 518 33.04 -9.37 -25.28
C MET A 518 33.50 -8.36 -26.33
N MET A 519 32.60 -7.50 -26.82
CA MET A 519 32.92 -6.49 -27.83
C MET A 519 32.80 -5.07 -27.29
N VAL A 520 33.73 -4.19 -27.67
CA VAL A 520 33.72 -2.75 -27.39
C VAL A 520 34.10 -1.96 -28.64
N TYR A 521 33.68 -0.70 -28.72
CA TYR A 521 34.15 0.23 -29.75
C TYR A 521 35.19 1.17 -29.15
N ASP A 522 36.41 1.14 -29.68
CA ASP A 522 37.46 2.05 -29.28
C ASP A 522 37.31 3.38 -30.06
N ILE A 523 37.12 4.48 -29.33
CA ILE A 523 36.85 5.79 -29.96
C ILE A 523 38.11 6.49 -30.44
N ASP A 524 39.28 6.20 -29.86
CA ASP A 524 40.54 6.82 -30.27
C ASP A 524 41.06 6.13 -31.53
N GLU A 525 40.91 4.80 -31.60
CA GLU A 525 41.30 4.00 -32.77
C GLU A 525 40.17 3.83 -33.80
N THR A 526 38.96 4.29 -33.48
CA THR A 526 37.75 4.23 -34.34
C THR A 526 37.41 2.82 -34.87
N ARG A 527 37.51 1.81 -34.01
CA ARG A 527 37.32 0.41 -34.43
C ARG A 527 36.76 -0.48 -33.33
N PHE A 528 36.14 -1.57 -33.75
CA PHE A 528 35.67 -2.60 -32.83
C PHE A 528 36.82 -3.49 -32.36
N TYR A 529 36.75 -3.84 -31.08
CA TYR A 529 37.61 -4.79 -30.41
C TYR A 529 36.75 -5.90 -29.81
N PHE A 530 37.24 -7.13 -29.85
CA PHE A 530 36.69 -8.20 -29.04
C PHE A 530 37.77 -8.82 -28.13
N TRP A 531 37.37 -9.33 -26.98
CA TRP A 531 38.26 -10.05 -26.08
C TRP A 531 38.39 -11.51 -26.52
N ASP A 532 39.60 -12.03 -26.73
CA ASP A 532 39.80 -13.43 -27.15
C ASP A 532 39.89 -14.43 -25.98
N GLY A 533 39.74 -13.94 -24.75
CA GLY A 533 39.96 -14.69 -23.51
C GLY A 533 41.25 -14.30 -22.78
N ASN A 534 42.20 -13.70 -23.49
CA ASN A 534 43.50 -13.27 -22.95
C ASN A 534 43.87 -11.81 -23.28
N GLN A 535 43.43 -11.28 -24.42
CA GLN A 535 43.76 -9.93 -24.89
C GLN A 535 42.65 -9.35 -25.77
N TRP A 536 42.72 -8.03 -25.97
CA TRP A 536 41.88 -7.34 -26.94
C TRP A 536 42.41 -7.55 -28.37
N VAL A 537 41.57 -8.10 -29.24
CA VAL A 537 41.84 -8.25 -30.66
C VAL A 537 40.97 -7.28 -31.44
N GLY A 538 41.63 -6.39 -32.18
CA GLY A 538 40.92 -5.45 -33.04
C GLY A 538 40.35 -6.20 -34.24
N LEU A 539 39.05 -6.05 -34.49
CA LEU A 539 38.46 -6.46 -35.75
C LEU A 539 39.07 -5.57 -36.83
N SER A 540 39.99 -6.10 -37.63
CA SER A 540 40.55 -5.36 -38.76
C SER A 540 39.41 -5.08 -39.72
N ASN A 541 39.30 -3.83 -40.16
CA ASN A 541 38.60 -3.55 -41.41
C ASN A 541 39.19 -4.52 -42.42
N TYR A 542 38.37 -5.41 -42.92
CA TYR A 542 38.76 -6.40 -43.92
C TYR A 542 39.07 -5.66 -45.22
N SER A 543 40.20 -4.95 -45.28
CA SER A 543 40.85 -4.62 -46.54
C SER A 543 41.55 -5.91 -46.94
N GLY A 544 40.94 -6.64 -47.86
CA GLY A 544 41.60 -7.78 -48.49
C GLY A 544 42.97 -7.33 -48.99
N SER A 545 44.02 -7.69 -48.26
CA SER A 545 45.34 -7.82 -48.84
C SER A 545 45.19 -8.95 -49.83
N ALA A 546 44.97 -8.60 -51.09
CA ALA A 546 45.11 -9.51 -52.20
C ALA A 546 46.49 -10.14 -52.03
N GLY A 547 46.50 -11.43 -51.66
CA GLY A 547 47.72 -12.22 -51.68
C GLY A 547 48.40 -11.99 -53.01
N ALA A 548 49.70 -11.71 -52.97
CA ALA A 548 50.53 -11.48 -54.14
C ALA A 548 50.13 -12.46 -55.26
N SER A 549 49.59 -11.89 -56.35
CA SER A 549 49.28 -12.66 -57.55
C SER A 549 50.60 -13.22 -58.08
N ASN A 550 50.74 -14.55 -58.09
CA ASN A 550 51.86 -15.27 -58.70
C ASN A 550 51.81 -15.11 -60.23
N ILE A 551 52.09 -13.91 -60.74
CA ILE A 551 52.36 -13.70 -62.17
C ILE A 551 53.87 -13.87 -62.33
N PRO A 552 54.38 -14.92 -62.99
CA PRO A 552 55.81 -15.09 -63.19
C PRO A 552 56.35 -14.02 -64.16
N ASP A 553 57.48 -13.39 -63.83
CA ASP A 553 58.21 -12.43 -64.69
C ASP A 553 59.00 -13.15 -65.81
N LEU A 554 58.28 -13.92 -66.64
CA LEU A 554 58.83 -14.77 -67.68
C LEU A 554 58.22 -14.46 -69.06
N MET A 555 59.01 -14.48 -70.12
CA MET A 555 58.56 -14.21 -71.49
C MET A 555 58.87 -15.39 -72.43
N ASN A 556 57.88 -15.90 -73.17
CA ASN A 556 58.12 -16.92 -74.17
C ASN A 556 58.78 -16.33 -75.43
N TYR A 557 59.81 -17.00 -75.96
CA TYR A 557 60.46 -16.66 -77.23
C TYR A 557 60.59 -17.91 -78.11
N GLN A 558 60.18 -17.82 -79.38
CA GLN A 558 60.34 -18.89 -80.36
C GLN A 558 60.84 -18.30 -81.68
N THR A 559 61.80 -18.98 -82.31
CA THR A 559 62.37 -18.54 -83.58
C THR A 559 62.80 -19.70 -84.46
N ALA A 560 62.92 -19.44 -85.78
CA ALA A 560 63.50 -20.36 -86.74
C ALA A 560 64.97 -19.99 -86.99
N VAL A 561 65.86 -20.94 -86.76
CA VAL A 561 67.30 -20.76 -86.92
C VAL A 561 67.75 -21.17 -88.32
N ARG A 562 68.56 -20.33 -88.95
CA ARG A 562 69.10 -20.52 -90.30
C ARG A 562 70.61 -20.29 -90.34
N ASP A 563 71.29 -20.91 -91.30
CA ASP A 563 72.70 -20.67 -91.60
C ASP A 563 72.91 -19.32 -92.31
N GLY A 564 74.18 -18.93 -92.51
CA GLY A 564 74.55 -17.69 -93.22
C GLY A 564 74.14 -17.65 -94.70
N SER A 565 73.61 -18.75 -95.26
CA SER A 565 73.05 -18.84 -96.62
C SER A 565 71.51 -18.86 -96.62
N GLY A 566 70.87 -18.81 -95.45
CA GLY A 566 69.41 -18.80 -95.28
C GLY A 566 68.76 -20.18 -95.20
N ASN A 567 69.52 -21.28 -95.22
CA ASN A 567 68.99 -22.63 -95.04
C ASN A 567 68.67 -22.90 -93.57
N ILE A 568 67.65 -23.70 -93.26
CA ILE A 568 67.32 -24.04 -91.87
C ILE A 568 68.43 -24.90 -91.24
N LEU A 569 68.77 -24.61 -89.99
CA LEU A 569 69.63 -25.48 -89.18
C LEU A 569 68.73 -26.50 -88.47
N ALA A 570 68.53 -27.68 -89.06
CA ALA A 570 67.64 -28.71 -88.53
C ALA A 570 68.36 -29.66 -87.56
N ASN A 571 67.73 -30.00 -86.43
CA ASN A 571 68.26 -30.95 -85.42
C ASN A 571 69.68 -30.60 -84.92
N GLN A 572 69.98 -29.32 -84.79
CA GLN A 572 71.31 -28.82 -84.45
C GLN A 572 71.29 -28.09 -83.11
N ASN A 573 72.33 -28.30 -82.31
CA ASN A 573 72.51 -27.56 -81.07
C ASN A 573 72.92 -26.10 -81.36
N VAL A 574 72.22 -25.16 -80.76
CA VAL A 574 72.40 -23.72 -80.95
C VAL A 574 72.43 -23.02 -79.60
N GLY A 575 73.28 -22.01 -79.48
CA GLY A 575 73.39 -21.16 -78.29
C GLY A 575 72.67 -19.85 -78.55
N PHE A 576 71.94 -19.35 -77.57
CA PHE A 576 71.29 -18.04 -77.62
C PHE A 576 71.74 -17.18 -76.44
N ARG A 577 71.88 -15.89 -76.71
CA ARG A 577 72.03 -14.87 -75.67
C ARG A 577 70.94 -13.83 -75.87
N PHE A 578 70.18 -13.58 -74.82
CA PHE A 578 69.14 -12.56 -74.78
C PHE A 578 69.63 -11.42 -73.91
N SER A 579 69.58 -10.20 -74.45
CA SER A 579 69.92 -8.99 -73.70
C SER A 579 68.76 -8.02 -73.74
N ILE A 580 68.32 -7.54 -72.59
CA ILE A 580 67.33 -6.48 -72.48
C ILE A 580 68.09 -5.16 -72.36
N ARG A 581 67.84 -4.25 -73.31
CA ARG A 581 68.42 -2.90 -73.35
C ARG A 581 67.38 -1.86 -72.99
N GLN A 582 67.78 -0.84 -72.24
CA GLN A 582 66.93 0.28 -71.83
C GLN A 582 67.12 1.49 -72.76
N THR A 583 66.07 2.30 -72.92
CA THR A 583 65.99 3.58 -73.64
C THR A 583 66.11 3.50 -75.18
N SER A 584 66.97 2.64 -75.73
CA SER A 584 67.14 2.49 -77.18
C SER A 584 67.73 1.13 -77.61
N ALA A 585 67.70 0.82 -78.90
CA ALA A 585 68.25 -0.42 -79.47
C ALA A 585 69.77 -0.62 -79.27
N VAL A 586 70.50 0.44 -78.90
CA VAL A 586 71.94 0.40 -78.55
C VAL A 586 72.19 0.84 -77.10
N GLY A 587 71.15 0.94 -76.28
CA GLY A 587 71.22 1.38 -74.89
C GLY A 587 71.88 0.38 -73.94
N THR A 588 71.96 0.73 -72.66
CA THR A 588 72.59 -0.11 -71.63
C THR A 588 71.83 -1.42 -71.45
N ILE A 589 72.57 -2.53 -71.33
CA ILE A 589 71.99 -3.83 -70.99
C ILE A 589 71.62 -3.82 -69.51
N VAL A 590 70.33 -3.98 -69.20
CA VAL A 590 69.81 -4.06 -67.84
C VAL A 590 69.61 -5.50 -67.37
N TYR A 591 69.52 -6.45 -68.30
CA TYR A 591 69.48 -7.88 -68.03
C TYR A 591 70.04 -8.68 -69.21
N GLN A 592 70.79 -9.73 -68.94
CA GLN A 592 71.33 -10.64 -69.94
C GLN A 592 71.34 -12.07 -69.43
N GLU A 593 70.97 -13.02 -70.29
CA GLU A 593 71.00 -14.45 -70.01
C GLU A 593 71.41 -15.26 -71.24
N THR A 594 71.88 -16.49 -71.02
CA THR A 594 72.16 -17.45 -72.08
C THR A 594 71.28 -18.69 -71.98
N HIS A 595 71.00 -19.25 -73.15
CA HIS A 595 70.26 -20.48 -73.34
C HIS A 595 70.99 -21.38 -74.34
N SER A 596 70.78 -22.69 -74.23
CA SER A 596 71.19 -23.65 -75.25
C SER A 596 70.03 -24.57 -75.56
N GLY A 597 69.83 -24.87 -76.84
CA GLY A 597 68.71 -25.70 -77.29
C GLY A 597 69.03 -26.39 -78.60
N THR A 598 68.36 -27.51 -78.86
CA THR A 598 68.43 -28.19 -80.16
C THR A 598 67.26 -27.75 -81.02
N THR A 599 67.54 -27.29 -82.23
CA THR A 599 66.49 -26.91 -83.19
C THR A 599 65.70 -28.13 -83.65
N SER A 600 64.43 -27.96 -84.02
CA SER A 600 63.64 -29.04 -84.61
C SER A 600 64.10 -29.38 -86.04
N ASP A 601 63.50 -30.40 -86.63
CA ASP A 601 63.55 -30.74 -88.05
C ASP A 601 63.08 -29.62 -88.99
N HIS A 602 62.39 -28.61 -88.46
CA HIS A 602 62.03 -27.37 -89.16
C HIS A 602 62.90 -26.16 -88.78
N GLY A 603 63.96 -26.36 -87.99
CA GLY A 603 64.85 -25.30 -87.52
C GLY A 603 64.29 -24.46 -86.38
N LEU A 604 63.18 -24.84 -85.74
CA LEU A 604 62.56 -24.07 -84.68
C LEU A 604 63.18 -24.35 -83.31
N VAL A 605 63.33 -23.32 -82.49
CA VAL A 605 63.73 -23.44 -81.08
C VAL A 605 62.88 -22.51 -80.21
N GLN A 606 62.60 -22.93 -78.98
CA GLN A 606 61.80 -22.18 -78.01
C GLN A 606 62.55 -22.03 -76.69
N PHE A 607 62.51 -20.84 -76.13
CA PHE A 607 63.07 -20.50 -74.83
C PHE A 607 62.07 -19.69 -74.01
N VAL A 608 62.28 -19.67 -72.69
CA VAL A 608 61.58 -18.79 -71.77
C VAL A 608 62.61 -17.79 -71.23
N ILE A 609 62.48 -16.55 -71.66
CA ILE A 609 63.33 -15.45 -71.22
C ILE A 609 63.02 -15.16 -69.74
N GLY A 610 64.06 -15.10 -68.91
CA GLY A 610 63.99 -15.02 -67.45
C GLY A 610 64.25 -16.35 -66.73
N SER A 611 64.39 -17.47 -67.46
CA SER A 611 64.67 -18.79 -66.89
C SER A 611 66.01 -19.39 -67.30
N GLY A 612 66.85 -18.64 -68.02
CA GLY A 612 68.16 -19.08 -68.51
C GLY A 612 69.28 -18.86 -67.51
N ALA A 613 70.51 -19.11 -67.95
CA ALA A 613 71.69 -18.82 -67.14
C ALA A 613 71.99 -17.31 -67.19
N VAL A 614 71.71 -16.61 -66.11
CA VAL A 614 71.92 -15.15 -66.00
C VAL A 614 73.41 -14.82 -66.16
N VAL A 615 73.70 -13.89 -67.07
CA VAL A 615 75.03 -13.31 -67.28
C VAL A 615 75.18 -12.00 -66.52
N SER A 616 74.15 -11.15 -66.50
CA SER A 616 74.11 -9.90 -65.73
C SER A 616 72.68 -9.40 -65.50
N GLY A 617 72.46 -8.60 -64.46
CA GLY A 617 71.16 -8.01 -64.10
C GLY A 617 70.19 -8.97 -63.40
N ASP A 618 68.99 -8.48 -63.08
CA ASP A 618 67.88 -9.24 -62.50
C ASP A 618 66.55 -8.82 -63.15
N ILE A 619 65.90 -9.76 -63.84
CA ILE A 619 64.69 -9.51 -64.63
C ILE A 619 63.50 -9.09 -63.75
N THR A 620 63.45 -9.50 -62.48
CA THR A 620 62.36 -9.18 -61.54
C THR A 620 62.42 -7.73 -61.04
N THR A 621 63.56 -7.06 -61.22
CA THR A 621 63.78 -5.68 -60.79
C THR A 621 63.60 -4.66 -61.91
N ILE A 622 63.35 -5.11 -63.15
CA ILE A 622 63.12 -4.21 -64.29
C ILE A 622 61.77 -3.53 -64.12
N ASP A 623 61.77 -2.21 -63.99
CA ASP A 623 60.57 -1.39 -64.04
C ASP A 623 60.13 -1.22 -65.51
N TRP A 624 59.30 -2.15 -65.97
CA TRP A 624 58.77 -2.18 -67.34
C TRP A 624 57.91 -0.95 -67.71
N GLY A 625 57.47 -0.14 -66.73
CA GLY A 625 56.68 1.07 -66.94
C GLY A 625 57.52 2.35 -67.06
N ALA A 626 58.76 2.35 -66.57
CA ALA A 626 59.58 3.56 -66.45
C ALA A 626 60.24 4.05 -67.77
N ASP A 627 60.51 3.16 -68.72
CA ASP A 627 61.20 3.50 -69.99
C ASP A 627 60.84 2.51 -71.11
N SER A 628 61.33 2.76 -72.32
CA SER A 628 61.29 1.81 -73.43
C SER A 628 62.38 0.75 -73.30
N TYR A 629 62.00 -0.52 -73.44
CA TYR A 629 62.94 -1.64 -73.40
C TYR A 629 63.01 -2.37 -74.75
N TYR A 630 64.16 -2.98 -75.03
CA TYR A 630 64.46 -3.64 -76.29
C TYR A 630 65.09 -5.01 -76.03
N LEU A 631 64.65 -6.03 -76.75
CA LEU A 631 65.25 -7.35 -76.77
C LEU A 631 66.29 -7.43 -77.90
N GLU A 632 67.55 -7.58 -77.54
CA GLU A 632 68.61 -8.02 -78.46
C GLU A 632 68.72 -9.54 -78.39
N VAL A 633 68.71 -10.17 -79.56
CA VAL A 633 68.85 -11.62 -79.70
C VAL A 633 70.16 -11.91 -80.41
N GLU A 634 70.99 -12.74 -79.82
CA GLU A 634 72.26 -13.15 -80.39
C GLU A 634 72.34 -14.69 -80.42
N ILE A 635 72.98 -15.24 -81.45
CA ILE A 635 73.04 -16.68 -81.66
C ILE A 635 74.47 -17.16 -81.91
N ASP A 636 74.81 -18.31 -81.34
CA ASP A 636 75.92 -19.15 -81.78
C ASP A 636 75.34 -20.37 -82.52
N PRO A 637 75.43 -20.42 -83.86
CA PRO A 637 74.83 -21.50 -84.65
C PRO A 637 75.54 -22.86 -84.44
N THR A 638 76.69 -22.88 -83.77
CA THR A 638 77.41 -24.11 -83.42
C THR A 638 77.14 -24.60 -81.99
N GLY A 639 76.31 -23.87 -81.23
CA GLY A 639 76.00 -24.21 -79.84
C GLY A 639 77.09 -23.81 -78.85
N GLY A 640 78.06 -23.00 -79.26
CA GLY A 640 79.14 -22.49 -78.43
C GLY A 640 78.80 -21.18 -77.71
N THR A 641 79.84 -20.39 -77.39
CA THR A 641 79.73 -19.11 -76.68
C THR A 641 80.12 -17.90 -77.53
N THR A 642 80.23 -18.06 -78.86
CA THR A 642 80.58 -16.98 -79.79
C THR A 642 79.33 -16.50 -80.50
N TYR A 643 78.67 -15.52 -79.90
CA TYR A 643 77.38 -15.04 -80.35
C TYR A 643 77.49 -13.98 -81.45
N VAL A 644 76.59 -14.05 -82.42
CA VAL A 644 76.38 -13.06 -83.48
C VAL A 644 75.01 -12.43 -83.28
N SER A 645 74.95 -11.09 -83.26
CA SER A 645 73.68 -10.36 -83.07
C SER A 645 72.77 -10.53 -84.28
N MET A 646 71.55 -11.00 -84.02
CA MET A 646 70.48 -11.20 -85.01
C MET A 646 69.54 -9.99 -85.08
N GLY A 647 69.84 -8.93 -84.33
CA GLY A 647 69.10 -7.69 -84.28
C GLY A 647 68.45 -7.42 -82.93
N THR A 648 68.03 -6.17 -82.78
CA THR A 648 67.40 -5.65 -81.56
C THR A 648 66.01 -5.12 -81.89
N SER A 649 64.99 -5.58 -81.16
CA SER A 649 63.60 -5.20 -81.34
C SER A 649 63.02 -4.58 -80.06
N GLN A 650 62.22 -3.52 -80.18
CA GLN A 650 61.54 -2.91 -79.03
C GLN A 650 60.45 -3.84 -78.49
N PHE A 651 60.32 -3.92 -77.18
CA PHE A 651 59.11 -4.46 -76.56
C PHE A 651 57.96 -3.49 -76.79
N VAL A 652 56.90 -3.99 -77.42
CA VAL A 652 55.63 -3.27 -77.59
C VAL A 652 54.57 -3.96 -76.76
N SER A 653 53.67 -3.18 -76.17
CA SER A 653 52.57 -3.72 -75.36
C SER A 653 51.63 -4.56 -76.22
N VAL A 654 51.27 -5.75 -75.73
CA VAL A 654 50.22 -6.57 -76.35
C VAL A 654 48.84 -6.03 -75.96
N PRO A 655 47.79 -6.23 -76.77
CA PRO A 655 46.45 -5.67 -76.52
C PRO A 655 45.87 -5.95 -75.12
N TYR A 656 46.17 -7.11 -74.53
CA TYR A 656 45.75 -7.44 -73.17
C TYR A 656 46.53 -6.67 -72.08
N ALA A 657 47.81 -6.36 -72.31
CA ALA A 657 48.62 -5.53 -71.40
C ALA A 657 48.15 -4.06 -71.42
N LEU A 658 47.60 -3.56 -72.55
CA LEU A 658 46.98 -2.23 -72.60
C LEU A 658 45.73 -2.12 -71.72
N ARG A 659 45.02 -3.22 -71.46
CA ARG A 659 43.91 -3.24 -70.49
C ARG A 659 44.39 -3.20 -69.03
N ALA A 660 45.57 -3.76 -68.74
CA ALA A 660 46.19 -3.67 -67.41
C ALA A 660 46.63 -2.25 -67.04
N LYS A 661 46.93 -1.38 -68.02
CA LYS A 661 47.18 0.07 -67.80
C LYS A 661 46.00 0.80 -67.15
N TYR A 662 44.77 0.30 -67.31
CA TYR A 662 43.60 0.85 -66.60
C TYR A 662 43.52 0.41 -65.13
N ALA A 663 44.26 -0.62 -64.73
CA ALA A 663 44.36 -1.07 -63.34
C ALA A 663 45.44 -0.33 -62.53
N GLU A 664 46.38 0.36 -63.21
CA GLU A 664 47.42 1.18 -62.59
C GLU A 664 46.88 2.50 -62.00
N ASN A 665 45.66 2.89 -62.37
CA ASN A 665 44.96 4.09 -61.86
C ASN A 665 43.93 3.78 -60.76
N VAL A 666 44.05 2.68 -60.03
CA VAL A 666 43.36 2.55 -58.74
C VAL A 666 44.25 3.17 -57.67
N ASN A 667 44.41 4.49 -57.73
CA ASN A 667 44.95 5.23 -56.60
C ASN A 667 43.91 5.15 -55.48
N SER A 668 44.28 4.52 -54.36
CA SER A 668 43.47 4.41 -53.14
C SER A 668 43.24 5.77 -52.43
N SER A 669 43.39 6.90 -53.13
CA SER A 669 43.17 8.25 -52.64
C SER A 669 41.88 8.91 -53.19
N LEU A 670 40.98 8.15 -53.84
CA LEU A 670 39.69 8.67 -54.34
C LEU A 670 38.48 8.31 -53.45
N TRP A 671 38.71 8.00 -52.17
CA TRP A 671 37.66 8.04 -51.15
C TRP A 671 38.10 8.89 -49.95
N ASP A 672 38.33 10.17 -50.22
CA ASP A 672 38.10 11.25 -49.27
C ASP A 672 36.63 11.64 -49.49
N GLY A 673 35.78 11.47 -48.48
CA GLY A 673 34.34 11.67 -48.58
C GLY A 673 33.88 13.13 -48.76
N ASN A 674 34.60 14.01 -49.49
CA ASN A 674 34.29 15.43 -49.53
C ASN A 674 34.66 16.25 -50.79
N ASP A 675 34.69 15.70 -52.02
CA ASP A 675 34.79 16.55 -53.24
C ASP A 675 33.57 16.46 -54.19
N PRO A 676 32.60 17.41 -54.12
CA PRO A 676 31.32 17.32 -54.82
C PRO A 676 31.26 18.00 -56.21
N LYS A 677 32.38 18.18 -56.93
CA LYS A 677 32.38 19.07 -58.11
C LYS A 677 32.26 18.45 -59.50
N GLU A 678 32.35 17.13 -59.68
CA GLU A 678 32.25 16.54 -61.03
C GLU A 678 31.03 15.60 -61.23
N ILE A 679 30.31 15.24 -60.16
CA ILE A 679 29.07 14.42 -60.23
C ILE A 679 27.78 15.26 -60.12
N GLN A 680 27.90 16.57 -59.80
CA GLN A 680 26.72 17.44 -59.68
C GLN A 680 26.16 17.96 -61.01
N ILE A 681 26.96 18.06 -62.07
CA ILE A 681 26.48 18.61 -63.36
C ILE A 681 25.53 17.62 -64.05
N GLU A 682 25.88 16.33 -64.11
CA GLU A 682 25.01 15.31 -64.72
C GLU A 682 23.74 15.02 -63.90
N ASN A 683 23.79 15.17 -62.57
CA ASN A 683 22.62 14.94 -61.72
C ASN A 683 21.63 16.12 -61.69
N GLU A 684 22.09 17.37 -61.80
CA GLU A 684 21.18 18.51 -61.86
C GLU A 684 20.49 18.62 -63.24
N GLU A 685 21.18 18.30 -64.34
CA GLU A 685 20.56 18.20 -65.66
C GLU A 685 19.52 17.07 -65.72
N MET A 686 19.82 15.91 -65.14
CA MET A 686 18.87 14.79 -65.06
C MET A 686 17.67 15.09 -64.14
N LYS A 687 17.87 15.81 -63.04
CA LYS A 687 16.75 16.27 -62.17
C LYS A 687 15.88 17.32 -62.85
N GLN A 688 16.46 18.26 -63.59
CA GLN A 688 15.69 19.24 -64.37
C GLN A 688 14.87 18.56 -65.46
N GLN A 689 15.42 17.55 -66.14
CA GLN A 689 14.67 16.74 -67.12
C GLN A 689 13.56 15.91 -66.46
N ILE A 690 13.78 15.34 -65.28
CA ILE A 690 12.74 14.62 -64.53
C ILE A 690 11.62 15.58 -64.08
N GLN A 691 11.95 16.79 -63.60
CA GLN A 691 10.94 17.79 -63.23
C GLN A 691 10.14 18.30 -64.43
N GLN A 692 10.78 18.49 -65.58
CA GLN A 692 10.10 18.90 -66.81
C GLN A 692 9.14 17.81 -67.31
N LEU A 693 9.56 16.54 -67.30
CA LEU A 693 8.70 15.39 -67.64
C LEU A 693 7.53 15.21 -66.66
N GLN A 694 7.71 15.56 -65.38
CA GLN A 694 6.63 15.53 -64.39
C GLN A 694 5.61 16.67 -64.60
N ALA A 695 6.08 17.86 -64.98
CA ALA A 695 5.20 19.00 -65.31
C ALA A 695 4.38 18.74 -66.57
N GLU A 696 4.99 18.18 -67.62
CA GLU A 696 4.29 17.78 -68.85
C GLU A 696 3.24 16.70 -68.59
N ASN A 697 3.53 15.72 -67.74
CA ASN A 697 2.55 14.69 -67.32
C ASN A 697 1.37 15.28 -66.54
N ALA A 698 1.60 16.29 -65.70
CA ALA A 698 0.55 16.95 -64.94
C ALA A 698 -0.39 17.76 -65.87
N GLU A 699 0.17 18.45 -66.87
CA GLU A 699 -0.61 19.19 -67.86
C GLU A 699 -1.39 18.24 -68.78
N MET A 700 -0.79 17.12 -69.18
CA MET A 700 -1.48 16.08 -69.96
C MET A 700 -2.64 15.45 -69.18
N LYS A 701 -2.50 15.23 -67.86
CA LYS A 701 -3.61 14.79 -67.00
C LYS A 701 -4.73 15.83 -66.91
N LYS A 702 -4.40 17.12 -66.81
CA LYS A 702 -5.41 18.21 -66.85
C LYS A 702 -6.14 18.24 -68.18
N GLN A 703 -5.43 18.09 -69.31
CA GLN A 703 -6.07 18.02 -70.62
C GLN A 703 -6.93 16.77 -70.77
N LEU A 704 -6.48 15.62 -70.26
CA LEU A 704 -7.28 14.39 -70.26
C LEU A 704 -8.55 14.54 -69.42
N GLN A 705 -8.49 15.20 -68.26
CA GLN A 705 -9.66 15.52 -67.45
C GLN A 705 -10.60 16.53 -68.13
N LEU A 706 -10.06 17.51 -68.85
CA LEU A 706 -10.86 18.45 -69.64
C LEU A 706 -11.55 17.76 -70.83
N ILE A 707 -10.88 16.79 -71.46
CA ILE A 707 -11.44 15.95 -72.52
C ILE A 707 -12.51 15.01 -71.95
N LEU A 708 -12.27 14.38 -70.79
CA LEU A 708 -13.27 13.56 -70.11
C LEU A 708 -14.53 14.38 -69.79
N LYS A 709 -14.35 15.59 -69.26
CA LYS A 709 -15.45 16.50 -68.94
C LYS A 709 -16.24 16.93 -70.19
N LYS A 710 -15.57 17.13 -71.33
CA LYS A 710 -16.20 17.41 -72.63
C LYS A 710 -16.85 16.18 -73.30
N LEU A 711 -16.57 14.98 -72.81
CA LEU A 711 -17.22 13.73 -73.25
C LEU A 711 -18.41 13.37 -72.36
N GLU A 712 -18.43 13.88 -71.12
CA GLU A 712 -19.53 13.74 -70.16
C GLU A 712 -20.62 14.82 -70.32
N ASP A 713 -20.24 16.02 -70.81
CA ASP A 713 -21.15 17.06 -71.33
C ASP A 713 -21.57 16.77 -72.79
#